data_AF-A0A327GVF0-F1
#
_entry.id   AF-A0A327GVF0-F1
#
_cell.length_a   1.000
_cell.length_b   1.000
_cell.length_c   1.000
_cell.angle_alpha   90.00
_cell.angle_beta   90.00
_cell.angle_gamma   90.00
#
_symmetry.space_group_name_H-M   'P 1'
#
loop_
_entity.id
_entity.type
_entity.pdbx_description
1 polymer ?
#
loop_
_entity_poly.entity_id
_entity_poly.type
_entity_poly.pdbx_seq_one_letter_code
_entity_poly.pdbx_strand_id
1 'polypeptide(L)'
;MLDGPRRKFSSLPRGYRRLIIAALLFADSNFLGTLNGVGALNLIDWAVRDKLPNDMVWLLQLVESIISAFIVVKVVFDDLPSSFYRTTAILLSPFFMVATTFLSLDFLLQGQEASASFTLDLVSISTGTLIWSSTYLAIAIGLTLTYKVQRYGNFAQSELFMIGMFLAMIMIWSDFLFPMANLQSSKDGVLTWSVLIFTMISAFILTGIAGVIIDRLVFKGFREKKSNPQVMMIASLGVALILRSLFFLRFGNDRNIFEPEGDWRMPTQRWELPTTKLRLNLGERSLEEGRTYSHFNCEQTGTDEVTSEPILARIVSESSKPVYEIYDTTTDCITQATTNYPYHKGAVPFVIFSSVLLLLLLLNKTRLGRRMRAVADNPELAASSGINVEGVQLTSAFLSAGISGMGGAVFAMTLRYNPETAFALLLPSFAIIVLGTIGSIPGAIVGSLVVGFVRALSSPVLIGIGLPLGRSNYTAMDGVMPYIFLVAILMIMPQGIGDAYEKWKIDRLRRRKAPVPQEEDGVAKALAILPTGALGLHHWWRNRGHRTQTFSAIAISSYVIHRLGAFVGRNSFADGACSEACESDPFAETNLAVLTGRNDGTLLLEDSPLDQSSLLSQKSPPSDIPFETEQWLSNSISEMHESWLSMMKFEIELVNFIANVGELVWPLVPILLWAYAIFEVFGPSRKAHSIPFFARYQEWASRASETLSARIGGLRVRWAEFGRKHQDAIDDIAKRIRQPLTSTMQGASDWASRASEKALDTITMGSERHKRGIQMYGRESSIGSWILFSVLLLILIMFLVWLPIAESDDFRFKKVLQVSNVLLTLSIFILMAFSLNLHTGYTGMVNFGIIFFVSIGAITVGILTAPEDLHGYGWGVLPATIVGIVLAGIFGWALAYPTARLRTDYFAIVTISLGEIVRVLLGGEPLLRVGSIGLGIGIAAYPLPLENWWFCGSNEIGPGTQWADPADCRDDALLVDSPAYQMGEILSLGQPAPYMFILMVISIISVIVVWKMLSTLISSPWGRVLKAIREDEEVAQHHGHDILTHKAASLALGASIAGLAGALWAWKLTGFEPTFMSPAKSTFLVWAAFIIGGASNNRGMIVGAFIIVLMEFVFNVLVAGQSSPDLPLHSTAQRIDGLFEWLVSSQWEAFQVFLLMALVGFAIRSQRILEIGASGCAIFAFTAVFLGERSIRESFLFGEISADMVYVKLLLVGCLMLFSLKFNPKGLLPEVPNRPQRPIGGDCSE
;
A
#
# COMPACT_ATOMS: atom_id res chain seq x y z
N MET A 1 28.08 47.48 -10.64
CA MET A 1 28.89 46.36 -11.17
C MET A 1 28.07 45.14 -11.61
N LEU A 2 26.93 44.81 -10.96
CA LEU A 2 26.14 43.62 -11.31
C LEU A 2 25.13 43.78 -12.48
N ASP A 3 24.77 45.01 -12.87
CA ASP A 3 23.73 45.24 -13.89
C ASP A 3 24.13 44.84 -15.32
N GLY A 4 25.40 45.02 -15.71
CA GLY A 4 25.90 44.61 -17.02
C GLY A 4 25.83 43.10 -17.24
N PRO A 5 26.41 42.28 -16.32
CA PRO A 5 26.28 40.83 -16.34
C PRO A 5 24.82 40.35 -16.27
N ARG A 6 23.99 40.98 -15.41
CA ARG A 6 22.57 40.63 -15.27
C ARG A 6 21.78 40.85 -16.57
N ARG A 7 22.01 41.96 -17.28
CA ARG A 7 21.40 42.22 -18.60
C ARG A 7 21.85 41.19 -19.63
N LYS A 8 23.15 40.90 -19.71
CA LYS A 8 23.70 39.88 -20.62
C LYS A 8 23.11 38.49 -20.33
N PHE A 9 23.00 38.10 -19.07
CA PHE A 9 22.37 36.85 -18.64
C PHE A 9 20.87 36.80 -18.97
N SER A 10 20.15 37.91 -18.79
CA SER A 10 18.72 38.00 -19.12
C SER A 10 18.43 37.92 -20.63
N SER A 11 19.42 38.26 -21.47
CA SER A 11 19.32 38.19 -22.94
C SER A 11 19.54 36.79 -23.52
N LEU A 12 20.07 35.85 -22.73
CA LEU A 12 20.29 34.47 -23.17
C LEU A 12 18.97 33.70 -23.35
N PRO A 13 18.91 32.73 -24.29
CA PRO A 13 17.75 31.87 -24.41
C PRO A 13 17.47 31.11 -23.11
N ARG A 14 16.19 30.83 -22.85
CA ARG A 14 15.71 30.24 -21.58
C ARG A 14 16.45 28.95 -21.20
N GLY A 15 16.70 28.05 -22.15
CA GLY A 15 17.42 26.80 -21.92
C GLY A 15 18.88 27.01 -21.48
N TYR A 16 19.63 27.89 -22.16
CA TYR A 16 21.01 28.21 -21.79
C TYR A 16 21.11 28.82 -20.39
N ARG A 17 20.18 29.71 -20.05
CA ARG A 17 20.13 30.32 -18.71
C ARG A 17 19.96 29.28 -17.61
N ARG A 18 19.07 28.31 -17.81
CA ARG A 18 18.82 27.20 -16.87
C ARG A 18 20.01 26.25 -16.77
N LEU A 19 20.69 25.96 -17.88
CA LEU A 19 21.91 25.14 -17.87
C LEU A 19 23.05 25.83 -17.11
N ILE A 20 23.23 27.14 -17.26
CA ILE A 20 24.23 27.90 -16.49
C ILE A 20 23.90 27.82 -15.00
N ILE A 21 22.63 28.00 -14.61
CA ILE A 21 22.22 27.87 -13.20
C ILE A 21 22.52 26.46 -12.67
N ALA A 22 22.17 25.42 -13.43
CA ALA A 22 22.46 24.04 -13.04
C ALA A 22 23.97 23.80 -12.88
N ALA A 23 24.79 24.27 -13.82
CA ALA A 23 26.25 24.13 -13.73
C ALA A 23 26.83 24.86 -12.52
N LEU A 24 26.31 26.05 -12.19
CA LEU A 24 26.74 26.80 -11.00
C LEU A 24 26.36 26.08 -9.70
N LEU A 25 25.12 25.59 -9.56
CA LEU A 25 24.69 24.83 -8.38
C LEU A 25 25.49 23.53 -8.21
N PHE A 26 25.76 22.84 -9.32
CA PHE A 26 26.61 21.65 -9.31
C PHE A 26 28.04 21.96 -8.87
N ALA A 27 28.59 23.08 -9.35
CA ALA A 27 29.96 23.49 -9.00
C ALA A 27 30.07 23.99 -7.55
N ASP A 28 29.07 24.73 -7.09
CA ASP A 28 28.99 25.22 -5.71
C ASP A 28 28.89 24.05 -4.72
N SER A 29 27.96 23.13 -4.95
CA SER A 29 27.78 21.97 -4.08
C SER A 29 28.98 21.04 -4.03
N ASN A 30 29.55 20.66 -5.18
CA ASN A 30 30.57 19.61 -5.23
C ASN A 30 32.01 20.13 -5.11
N PHE A 31 32.39 21.08 -5.98
CA PHE A 31 33.77 21.55 -6.03
C PHE A 31 34.07 22.52 -4.89
N LEU A 32 33.19 23.48 -4.62
CA LEU A 32 33.41 24.44 -3.53
C LEU A 32 32.97 23.85 -2.18
N GLY A 33 31.80 23.21 -2.13
CA GLY A 33 31.16 22.68 -0.93
C GLY A 33 31.80 21.40 -0.42
N THR A 34 31.40 20.24 -0.94
CA THR A 34 31.76 18.95 -0.36
C THR A 34 33.26 18.64 -0.42
N LEU A 35 33.95 19.08 -1.48
CA LEU A 35 35.38 18.80 -1.64
C LEU A 35 36.28 19.78 -0.87
N ASN A 36 35.96 21.08 -0.85
CA ASN A 36 36.84 22.13 -0.30
C ASN A 36 36.28 22.83 0.95
N GLY A 37 35.04 22.58 1.35
CA GLY A 37 34.42 23.17 2.54
C GLY A 37 34.06 24.66 2.44
N VAL A 38 34.02 25.24 1.23
CA VAL A 38 33.81 26.68 0.97
C VAL A 38 32.55 26.96 0.14
N GLY A 39 31.59 26.03 0.08
CA GLY A 39 30.34 26.20 -0.68
C GLY A 39 29.40 27.25 -0.10
N ALA A 40 28.37 27.64 -0.85
CA ALA A 40 27.38 28.62 -0.38
C ALA A 40 26.67 28.16 0.91
N LEU A 41 26.48 26.86 1.09
CA LEU A 41 25.90 26.28 2.31
C LEU A 41 26.87 26.28 3.50
N ASN A 42 28.19 26.18 3.29
CA ASN A 42 29.19 26.37 4.36
C ASN A 42 29.21 27.84 4.83
N LEU A 43 28.97 28.79 3.93
CA LEU A 43 28.85 30.21 4.31
C LEU A 43 27.64 30.46 5.23
N ILE A 44 26.57 29.66 5.07
CA ILE A 44 25.42 29.71 5.99
C ILE A 44 25.80 29.15 7.36
N ASP A 45 26.54 28.05 7.41
CA ASP A 45 27.02 27.48 8.68
C ASP A 45 27.94 28.47 9.42
N TRP A 46 28.87 29.09 8.69
CA TRP A 46 29.70 30.17 9.21
C TRP A 46 28.85 31.34 9.76
N ALA A 47 27.77 31.73 9.06
CA ALA A 47 26.85 32.75 9.53
C ALA A 47 26.08 32.37 10.81
N VAL A 48 25.92 31.06 11.06
CA VAL A 48 25.29 30.49 12.28
C VAL A 48 26.34 30.15 13.35
N ARG A 49 27.60 30.55 13.16
CA ARG A 49 28.75 30.34 14.06
C ARG A 49 29.16 28.87 14.20
N ASP A 50 29.20 28.13 13.09
CA ASP A 50 29.68 26.74 13.01
C ASP A 50 28.94 25.80 13.98
N LYS A 51 27.65 26.11 14.19
CA LYS A 51 26.75 25.33 15.06
C LYS A 51 25.95 24.29 14.28
N LEU A 52 26.03 24.27 12.94
CA LEU A 52 25.38 23.22 12.17
C LEU A 52 26.25 21.97 12.23
N PRO A 53 25.67 20.77 12.40
CA PRO A 53 26.42 19.55 12.21
C PRO A 53 27.00 19.52 10.80
N ASN A 54 28.30 19.25 10.67
CA ASN A 54 28.97 19.07 9.36
C ASN A 54 28.17 18.12 8.46
N ASP A 55 27.56 17.11 9.07
CA ASP A 55 26.66 16.15 8.43
C ASP A 55 25.44 16.74 7.74
N MET A 56 24.85 17.79 8.31
CA MET A 56 23.73 18.47 7.70
C MET A 56 24.19 19.34 6.51
N VAL A 57 25.36 19.97 6.62
CA VAL A 57 25.90 20.86 5.59
C VAL A 57 26.15 20.07 4.30
N TRP A 58 26.87 18.95 4.38
CA TRP A 58 27.17 18.17 3.19
C TRP A 58 25.94 17.42 2.63
N LEU A 59 24.96 17.05 3.47
CA LEU A 59 23.70 16.46 2.99
C LEU A 59 22.90 17.48 2.16
N LEU A 60 22.82 18.73 2.62
CA LEU A 60 22.18 19.80 1.86
C LEU A 60 22.91 20.08 0.53
N GLN A 61 24.24 20.00 0.51
CA GLN A 61 25.03 20.14 -0.72
C GLN A 61 24.78 18.98 -1.69
N LEU A 62 24.66 17.75 -1.18
CA LEU A 62 24.31 16.60 -2.01
C LEU A 62 22.89 16.77 -2.62
N VAL A 63 21.93 17.29 -1.85
CA VAL A 63 20.60 17.64 -2.35
C VAL A 63 20.68 18.73 -3.42
N GLU A 64 21.49 19.77 -3.21
CA GLU A 64 21.73 20.82 -4.21
C GLU A 64 22.32 20.26 -5.51
N SER A 65 23.31 19.38 -5.42
CA SER A 65 23.90 18.68 -6.57
C SER A 65 22.84 17.86 -7.32
N ILE A 66 22.00 17.11 -6.61
CA ILE A 66 20.90 16.34 -7.22
C ILE A 66 19.91 17.27 -7.92
N ILE A 67 19.50 18.38 -7.28
CA ILE A 67 18.60 19.39 -7.86
C ILE A 67 19.20 19.96 -9.15
N SER A 68 20.51 20.21 -9.18
CA SER A 68 21.20 20.68 -10.37
C SER A 68 21.02 19.73 -11.56
N ALA A 69 21.18 18.41 -11.34
CA ALA A 69 20.96 17.40 -12.37
C ALA A 69 19.49 17.33 -12.81
N PHE A 70 18.55 17.46 -11.87
CA PHE A 70 17.12 17.59 -12.20
C PHE A 70 16.82 18.77 -13.11
N ILE A 71 17.46 19.92 -12.89
CA ILE A 71 17.31 21.09 -13.76
C ILE A 71 17.82 20.79 -15.16
N VAL A 72 18.97 20.11 -15.31
CA VAL A 72 19.51 19.69 -16.62
C VAL A 72 18.51 18.80 -17.35
N VAL A 73 18.00 17.76 -16.69
CA VAL A 73 17.00 16.85 -17.27
C VAL A 73 15.77 17.64 -17.71
N LYS A 74 15.29 18.58 -16.89
CA LYS A 74 14.13 19.41 -17.23
C LYS A 74 14.37 20.32 -18.43
N VAL A 75 15.58 20.86 -18.61
CA VAL A 75 15.93 21.63 -19.82
C VAL A 75 15.86 20.74 -21.07
N VAL A 76 16.32 19.49 -20.99
CA VAL A 76 16.20 18.53 -22.10
C VAL A 76 14.73 18.26 -22.47
N PHE A 77 13.84 18.21 -21.47
CA PHE A 77 12.42 18.01 -21.69
C PHE A 77 11.70 19.26 -22.23
N ASP A 78 11.91 20.43 -21.62
CA ASP A 78 11.14 21.64 -21.92
C ASP A 78 11.65 22.39 -23.16
N ASP A 79 12.97 22.48 -23.31
CA ASP A 79 13.61 23.48 -24.18
C ASP A 79 14.20 22.87 -25.47
N LEU A 80 14.46 21.54 -25.54
CA LEU A 80 14.92 20.89 -26.77
C LEU A 80 13.74 20.60 -27.76
N PRO A 81 13.92 20.83 -29.08
CA PRO A 81 12.94 20.46 -30.09
C PRO A 81 12.84 18.93 -30.25
N SER A 82 11.69 18.43 -30.75
CA SER A 82 11.44 17.00 -30.97
C SER A 82 12.37 16.42 -32.05
N SER A 83 13.53 15.96 -31.58
CA SER A 83 14.61 15.38 -32.39
C SER A 83 15.02 14.01 -31.85
N PHE A 84 15.79 13.27 -32.64
CA PHE A 84 16.43 12.04 -32.18
C PHE A 84 17.26 12.33 -30.92
N TYR A 85 18.12 13.35 -30.93
CA TYR A 85 18.95 13.75 -29.80
C TYR A 85 18.16 14.03 -28.52
N ARG A 86 17.02 14.72 -28.60
CA ARG A 86 16.14 14.91 -27.43
C ARG A 86 15.65 13.58 -26.87
N THR A 87 15.24 12.68 -27.75
CA THR A 87 14.71 11.37 -27.35
C THR A 87 15.81 10.54 -26.69
N THR A 88 17.02 10.55 -27.27
CA THR A 88 18.19 9.85 -26.72
C THR A 88 18.62 10.45 -25.38
N ALA A 89 18.64 11.78 -25.25
CA ALA A 89 18.98 12.46 -24.01
C ALA A 89 17.94 12.22 -22.89
N ILE A 90 16.65 12.16 -23.24
CA ILE A 90 15.58 11.75 -22.31
C ILE A 90 15.80 10.29 -21.86
N LEU A 91 16.14 9.40 -22.79
CA LEU A 91 16.38 7.99 -22.46
C LEU A 91 17.62 7.78 -21.59
N LEU A 92 18.66 8.61 -21.76
CA LEU A 92 19.89 8.59 -20.96
C LEU A 92 19.77 9.36 -19.63
N SER A 93 18.69 10.11 -19.41
CA SER A 93 18.56 10.97 -18.22
C SER A 93 18.63 10.22 -16.89
N PRO A 94 18.08 8.99 -16.71
CA PRO A 94 18.22 8.26 -15.45
C PRO A 94 19.67 7.88 -15.15
N PHE A 95 20.43 7.46 -16.16
CA PHE A 95 21.85 7.15 -16.02
C PHE A 95 22.66 8.40 -15.68
N PHE A 96 22.34 9.54 -16.30
CA PHE A 96 22.95 10.83 -15.97
C PHE A 96 22.70 11.23 -14.51
N MET A 97 21.47 11.05 -14.00
CA MET A 97 21.16 11.30 -12.58
C MET A 97 21.98 10.42 -11.66
N VAL A 98 22.03 9.11 -11.92
CA VAL A 98 22.81 8.14 -11.12
C VAL A 98 24.31 8.48 -11.15
N ALA A 99 24.86 8.80 -12.33
CA ALA A 99 26.25 9.21 -12.47
C ALA A 99 26.57 10.49 -11.69
N THR A 100 25.68 11.48 -11.74
CA THR A 100 25.82 12.72 -10.95
C THR A 100 25.82 12.42 -9.45
N THR A 101 24.91 11.57 -8.97
CA THR A 101 24.86 11.19 -7.55
C THR A 101 26.13 10.47 -7.12
N PHE A 102 26.63 9.50 -7.89
CA PHE A 102 27.88 8.80 -7.56
C PHE A 102 29.09 9.72 -7.55
N LEU A 103 29.17 10.64 -8.52
CA LEU A 103 30.25 11.61 -8.57
C LEU A 103 30.18 12.62 -7.41
N SER A 104 28.97 12.98 -6.97
CA SER A 104 28.79 13.82 -5.78
C SER A 104 29.21 13.10 -4.49
N LEU A 105 28.88 11.81 -4.38
CA LEU A 105 29.30 10.95 -3.27
C LEU A 105 30.82 10.74 -3.26
N ASP A 106 31.45 10.63 -4.43
CA ASP A 106 32.91 10.52 -4.53
C ASP A 106 33.61 11.77 -3.99
N PHE A 107 33.15 12.96 -4.39
CA PHE A 107 33.67 14.23 -3.88
C PHE A 107 33.42 14.42 -2.39
N LEU A 108 32.25 14.00 -1.90
CA LEU A 108 31.95 14.00 -0.47
C LEU A 108 32.94 13.16 0.33
N LEU A 109 33.15 11.92 -0.10
CA LEU A 109 34.03 11.00 0.62
C LEU A 109 35.50 11.44 0.55
N GLN A 110 35.93 12.04 -0.58
CA GLN A 110 37.25 12.68 -0.69
C GLN A 110 37.39 13.85 0.28
N GLY A 111 36.40 14.74 0.36
CA GLY A 111 36.42 15.87 1.30
C GLY A 111 36.39 15.45 2.77
N GLN A 112 35.91 14.24 3.08
CA GLN A 112 35.90 13.65 4.43
C GLN A 112 37.09 12.71 4.69
N GLU A 113 38.05 12.59 3.75
CA GLU A 113 39.16 11.62 3.82
C GLU A 113 38.71 10.16 4.08
N ALA A 114 37.48 9.84 3.69
CA ALA A 114 36.86 8.54 3.89
C ALA A 114 36.93 7.71 2.59
N SER A 115 36.99 6.38 2.72
CA SER A 115 36.89 5.49 1.57
C SER A 115 35.68 4.55 1.71
N ALA A 116 34.90 4.44 0.63
CA ALA A 116 33.77 3.53 0.57
C ALA A 116 33.96 2.58 -0.61
N SER A 117 33.75 1.29 -0.41
CA SER A 117 33.76 0.32 -1.50
C SER A 117 32.54 -0.58 -1.44
N PHE A 118 31.86 -0.72 -2.57
CA PHE A 118 30.73 -1.64 -2.70
C PHE A 118 30.75 -2.33 -4.05
N THR A 119 30.10 -3.48 -4.09
CA THR A 119 30.05 -4.37 -5.25
C THR A 119 28.64 -4.40 -5.82
N LEU A 120 28.54 -4.16 -7.12
CA LEU A 120 27.32 -4.27 -7.91
C LEU A 120 27.40 -5.58 -8.67
N ASP A 121 26.61 -6.56 -8.24
CA ASP A 121 26.45 -7.84 -8.93
C ASP A 121 25.33 -7.70 -9.97
N LEU A 122 25.68 -7.76 -11.26
CA LEU A 122 24.74 -7.51 -12.35
C LEU A 122 23.57 -8.52 -12.35
N VAL A 123 23.87 -9.80 -12.11
CA VAL A 123 22.85 -10.85 -12.04
C VAL A 123 21.99 -10.69 -10.79
N SER A 124 22.58 -10.38 -9.64
CA SER A 124 21.83 -10.11 -8.40
C SER A 124 20.89 -8.90 -8.54
N ILE A 125 21.37 -7.81 -9.15
CA ILE A 125 20.56 -6.61 -9.39
C ILE A 125 19.44 -6.93 -10.40
N SER A 126 19.73 -7.68 -11.45
CA SER A 126 18.72 -8.02 -12.47
C SER A 126 17.62 -8.94 -11.90
N THR A 127 17.98 -9.98 -11.16
CA THR A 127 17.04 -10.90 -10.50
C THR A 127 16.27 -10.19 -9.39
N GLY A 128 16.95 -9.39 -8.56
CA GLY A 128 16.31 -8.54 -7.54
C GLY A 128 15.33 -7.53 -8.15
N THR A 129 15.67 -6.94 -9.30
CA THR A 129 14.77 -6.07 -10.07
C THR A 129 13.51 -6.83 -10.43
N LEU A 130 13.64 -8.01 -11.06
CA LEU A 130 12.48 -8.80 -11.48
C LEU A 130 11.58 -9.19 -10.31
N ILE A 131 12.14 -9.59 -9.17
CA ILE A 131 11.37 -9.92 -7.95
C ILE A 131 10.55 -8.71 -7.51
N TRP A 132 11.20 -7.59 -7.19
CA TRP A 132 10.51 -6.40 -6.67
C TRP A 132 9.54 -5.82 -7.70
N SER A 133 9.91 -5.78 -8.98
CA SER A 133 9.04 -5.36 -10.07
C SER A 133 7.78 -6.23 -10.13
N SER A 134 7.91 -7.54 -10.03
CA SER A 134 6.77 -8.45 -10.12
C SER A 134 5.83 -8.34 -8.91
N THR A 135 6.36 -8.25 -7.69
CA THR A 135 5.58 -8.05 -6.47
C THR A 135 4.74 -6.79 -6.56
N TYR A 136 5.36 -5.65 -6.87
CA TYR A 136 4.63 -4.39 -6.97
C TYR A 136 3.70 -4.35 -8.19
N LEU A 137 4.07 -5.01 -9.29
CA LEU A 137 3.25 -5.08 -10.50
C LEU A 137 1.92 -5.81 -10.25
N ALA A 138 1.90 -6.84 -9.41
CA ALA A 138 0.68 -7.58 -9.06
C ALA A 138 -0.40 -6.70 -8.43
N ILE A 139 -0.01 -5.77 -7.54
CA ILE A 139 -0.89 -4.77 -6.94
C ILE A 139 -1.17 -3.65 -7.94
N ALA A 140 -0.14 -3.14 -8.63
CA ALA A 140 -0.25 -2.02 -9.56
C ALA A 140 -1.19 -2.30 -10.74
N ILE A 141 -1.23 -3.55 -11.24
CA ILE A 141 -2.15 -3.93 -12.33
C ILE A 141 -3.58 -4.03 -11.85
N GLY A 142 -3.80 -4.58 -10.66
CA GLY A 142 -5.12 -4.58 -10.04
C GLY A 142 -5.66 -3.16 -9.92
N LEU A 143 -4.86 -2.26 -9.33
CA LEU A 143 -5.16 -0.83 -9.25
C LEU A 143 -5.35 -0.20 -10.64
N THR A 144 -4.51 -0.51 -11.62
CA THR A 144 -4.62 0.03 -12.99
C THR A 144 -5.94 -0.37 -13.63
N LEU A 145 -6.39 -1.61 -13.41
CA LEU A 145 -7.64 -2.13 -13.94
C LEU A 145 -8.85 -1.46 -13.26
N THR A 146 -8.83 -1.33 -11.93
CA THR A 146 -9.90 -0.63 -11.19
C THR A 146 -9.95 0.84 -11.56
N TYR A 147 -8.81 1.54 -11.67
CA TYR A 147 -8.77 2.93 -12.10
C TYR A 147 -9.33 3.10 -13.52
N LYS A 148 -8.96 2.22 -14.45
CA LYS A 148 -9.40 2.32 -15.84
C LYS A 148 -10.91 2.13 -15.99
N VAL A 149 -11.49 1.15 -15.29
CA VAL A 149 -12.91 0.79 -15.47
C VAL A 149 -13.82 1.55 -14.49
N GLN A 150 -13.37 1.76 -13.25
CA GLN A 150 -14.20 2.30 -12.16
C GLN A 150 -13.87 3.75 -11.80
N ARG A 151 -12.75 4.32 -12.28
CA ARG A 151 -12.36 5.74 -12.13
C ARG A 151 -12.12 6.23 -10.70
N TYR A 152 -11.63 5.37 -9.80
CA TYR A 152 -11.16 5.78 -8.47
C TYR A 152 -9.96 4.94 -8.01
N GLY A 153 -9.22 5.46 -7.04
CA GLY A 153 -8.12 4.74 -6.38
C GLY A 153 -8.61 3.75 -5.33
N ASN A 154 -8.37 2.46 -5.55
CA ASN A 154 -8.77 1.41 -4.62
C ASN A 154 -7.67 1.13 -3.57
N PHE A 155 -7.70 1.81 -2.43
CA PHE A 155 -6.76 1.58 -1.33
C PHE A 155 -6.88 0.19 -0.68
N ALA A 156 -7.99 -0.53 -0.89
CA ALA A 156 -8.14 -1.91 -0.43
C ALA A 156 -7.39 -2.93 -1.31
N GLN A 157 -6.76 -2.53 -2.42
CA GLN A 157 -6.12 -3.47 -3.33
C GLN A 157 -4.98 -4.25 -2.66
N SER A 158 -4.21 -3.63 -1.77
CA SER A 158 -3.18 -4.34 -1.00
C SER A 158 -3.78 -5.41 -0.09
N GLU A 159 -4.96 -5.19 0.47
CA GLU A 159 -5.60 -6.19 1.32
C GLU A 159 -6.07 -7.40 0.49
N LEU A 160 -6.36 -7.23 -0.80
CA LEU A 160 -6.60 -8.37 -1.71
C LEU A 160 -5.33 -9.19 -1.95
N PHE A 161 -4.16 -8.53 -2.00
CA PHE A 161 -2.86 -9.19 -2.00
C PHE A 161 -2.60 -9.91 -0.67
N MET A 162 -2.97 -9.29 0.46
CA MET A 162 -2.90 -9.92 1.78
C MET A 162 -3.76 -11.17 1.90
N ILE A 163 -5.03 -11.12 1.45
CA ILE A 163 -5.90 -12.30 1.41
C ILE A 163 -5.21 -13.42 0.62
N GLY A 164 -4.51 -13.10 -0.47
CA GLY A 164 -3.68 -14.05 -1.21
C GLY A 164 -2.58 -14.72 -0.39
N MET A 165 -1.81 -13.94 0.39
CA MET A 165 -0.76 -14.48 1.27
C MET A 165 -1.34 -15.46 2.29
N PHE A 166 -2.43 -15.07 2.97
CA PHE A 166 -3.06 -15.92 3.97
C PHE A 166 -3.81 -17.10 3.36
N LEU A 167 -4.40 -16.98 2.16
CA LEU A 167 -4.99 -18.12 1.47
C LEU A 167 -3.96 -19.20 1.18
N ALA A 168 -2.72 -18.83 0.82
CA ALA A 168 -1.65 -19.80 0.64
C ALA A 168 -1.43 -20.65 1.91
N MET A 169 -1.42 -20.00 3.08
CA MET A 169 -1.32 -20.67 4.37
C MET A 169 -2.58 -21.47 4.75
N ILE A 170 -3.77 -20.93 4.53
CA ILE A 170 -5.05 -21.64 4.78
C ILE A 170 -5.10 -22.95 4.01
N MET A 171 -4.61 -22.95 2.77
CA MET A 171 -4.58 -24.15 1.93
C MET A 171 -3.67 -25.24 2.51
N ILE A 172 -2.55 -24.89 3.17
CA ILE A 172 -1.67 -25.84 3.87
C ILE A 172 -2.30 -26.35 5.18
N TRP A 173 -3.01 -25.47 5.89
CA TRP A 173 -3.67 -25.81 7.15
C TRP A 173 -4.98 -26.58 6.97
N SER A 174 -5.46 -26.72 5.72
CA SER A 174 -6.71 -27.39 5.42
C SER A 174 -6.53 -28.91 5.39
N ASP A 175 -7.22 -29.58 6.31
CA ASP A 175 -7.27 -31.05 6.37
C ASP A 175 -7.99 -31.68 5.17
N PHE A 176 -8.78 -30.89 4.43
CA PHE A 176 -9.56 -31.36 3.27
C PHE A 176 -8.73 -31.49 2.00
N LEU A 177 -7.80 -30.57 1.74
CA LEU A 177 -7.03 -30.54 0.49
C LEU A 177 -5.66 -31.18 0.64
N PHE A 178 -4.93 -30.81 1.70
CA PHE A 178 -3.54 -31.23 1.89
C PHE A 178 -3.32 -31.62 3.35
N PRO A 179 -3.94 -32.73 3.82
CA PRO A 179 -3.86 -33.17 5.21
C PRO A 179 -2.42 -33.39 5.70
N MET A 180 -1.44 -33.53 4.80
CA MET A 180 -0.06 -33.89 5.13
C MET A 180 1.01 -32.84 4.80
N ALA A 181 0.64 -31.64 4.33
CA ALA A 181 1.59 -30.65 3.79
C ALA A 181 2.61 -30.05 4.80
N ASN A 182 2.59 -30.44 6.07
CA ASN A 182 3.47 -29.89 7.11
C ASN A 182 4.13 -30.97 7.97
N LEU A 183 3.97 -32.24 7.59
CA LEU A 183 4.90 -33.26 8.05
C LEU A 183 6.27 -32.82 7.54
N GLN A 184 7.31 -32.98 8.36
CA GLN A 184 8.68 -32.94 7.84
C GLN A 184 8.79 -34.08 6.84
N SER A 185 8.29 -33.87 5.61
CA SER A 185 8.63 -34.71 4.49
C SER A 185 10.15 -34.75 4.44
N SER A 186 10.67 -35.94 4.19
CA SER A 186 12.09 -36.14 3.97
C SER A 186 12.58 -35.00 3.11
N LYS A 187 13.52 -34.23 3.65
CA LYS A 187 14.27 -33.19 2.95
C LYS A 187 15.11 -33.85 1.85
N ASP A 188 14.43 -34.37 0.84
CA ASP A 188 14.93 -35.29 -0.18
C ASP A 188 15.47 -34.53 -1.40
N GLY A 189 15.25 -33.21 -1.46
CA GLY A 189 15.77 -32.36 -2.51
C GLY A 189 14.97 -32.43 -3.82
N VAL A 190 13.74 -32.95 -3.81
CA VAL A 190 12.83 -32.96 -4.96
C VAL A 190 11.68 -31.98 -4.72
N LEU A 191 11.22 -31.26 -5.75
CA LEU A 191 10.15 -30.26 -5.58
C LEU A 191 8.76 -30.85 -5.86
N THR A 192 7.84 -30.65 -4.94
CA THR A 192 6.40 -30.85 -5.17
C THR A 192 5.71 -29.60 -5.73
N TRP A 193 4.85 -29.79 -6.72
CA TRP A 193 4.20 -28.72 -7.50
C TRP A 193 2.69 -28.62 -7.26
N SER A 194 2.01 -29.70 -6.87
CA SER A 194 0.55 -29.71 -6.65
C SER A 194 0.11 -28.64 -5.67
N VAL A 195 0.69 -28.59 -4.48
CA VAL A 195 0.36 -27.59 -3.44
C VAL A 195 0.52 -26.18 -3.98
N LEU A 196 1.63 -25.89 -4.66
CA LEU A 196 1.91 -24.57 -5.23
C LEU A 196 0.89 -24.19 -6.33
N ILE A 197 0.59 -25.09 -7.26
CA ILE A 197 -0.34 -24.80 -8.37
C ILE A 197 -1.77 -24.60 -7.86
N PHE A 198 -2.24 -25.48 -6.97
CA PHE A 198 -3.58 -25.37 -6.38
C PHE A 198 -3.72 -24.13 -5.52
N THR A 199 -2.71 -23.79 -4.70
CA THR A 199 -2.72 -22.56 -3.92
C THR A 199 -2.81 -21.32 -4.82
N MET A 200 -2.10 -21.28 -5.96
CA MET A 200 -2.20 -20.14 -6.88
C MET A 200 -3.55 -20.01 -7.56
N ILE A 201 -4.13 -21.12 -8.02
CA ILE A 201 -5.45 -21.13 -8.65
C ILE A 201 -6.53 -20.73 -7.64
N SER A 202 -6.50 -21.33 -6.44
CA SER A 202 -7.41 -21.00 -5.36
C SER A 202 -7.26 -19.56 -4.91
N ALA A 203 -6.03 -19.05 -4.77
CA ALA A 203 -5.79 -17.65 -4.47
C ALA A 203 -6.40 -16.73 -5.52
N PHE A 204 -6.21 -17.00 -6.82
CA PHE A 204 -6.83 -16.21 -7.88
C PHE A 204 -8.36 -16.22 -7.82
N ILE A 205 -8.98 -17.40 -7.65
CA ILE A 205 -10.44 -17.54 -7.67
C ILE A 205 -11.07 -16.94 -6.41
N LEU A 206 -10.57 -17.30 -5.22
CA LEU A 206 -11.15 -16.89 -3.94
C LEU A 206 -10.96 -15.40 -3.68
N THR A 207 -9.78 -14.84 -3.98
CA THR A 207 -9.60 -13.38 -3.90
C THR A 207 -10.44 -12.66 -4.97
N GLY A 208 -10.58 -13.24 -6.16
CA GLY A 208 -11.51 -12.77 -7.19
C GLY A 208 -12.95 -12.67 -6.67
N ILE A 209 -13.43 -13.72 -6.00
CA ILE A 209 -14.76 -13.75 -5.35
C ILE A 209 -14.85 -12.71 -4.23
N ALA A 210 -13.81 -12.58 -3.39
CA ALA A 210 -13.77 -11.55 -2.35
C ALA A 210 -13.88 -10.14 -2.96
N GLY A 211 -13.19 -9.86 -4.07
CA GLY A 211 -13.31 -8.61 -4.82
C GLY A 211 -14.73 -8.33 -5.31
N VAL A 212 -15.44 -9.36 -5.79
CA VAL A 212 -16.85 -9.28 -6.20
C VAL A 212 -17.77 -8.99 -5.02
N ILE A 213 -17.54 -9.66 -3.88
CA ILE A 213 -18.33 -9.45 -2.65
C ILE A 213 -18.17 -8.00 -2.18
N ILE A 214 -16.94 -7.50 -2.10
CA ILE A 214 -16.64 -6.11 -1.70
C ILE A 214 -17.32 -5.12 -2.65
N ASP A 215 -17.22 -5.35 -3.96
CA ASP A 215 -17.83 -4.47 -4.96
C ASP A 215 -19.35 -4.40 -4.82
N ARG A 216 -20.02 -5.53 -4.55
CA ARG A 216 -21.48 -5.57 -4.33
C ARG A 216 -21.89 -4.91 -3.03
N LEU A 217 -21.26 -5.26 -1.90
CA LEU A 217 -21.68 -4.79 -0.58
C LEU A 217 -21.41 -3.29 -0.36
N VAL A 218 -20.32 -2.80 -0.94
CA VAL A 218 -19.79 -1.45 -0.69
C VAL A 218 -19.91 -0.57 -1.93
N PHE A 219 -19.14 -0.86 -2.97
CA PHE A 219 -18.91 0.11 -4.06
C PHE A 219 -20.13 0.32 -4.95
N LYS A 220 -20.95 -0.71 -5.19
CA LYS A 220 -22.21 -0.62 -5.93
C LYS A 220 -23.12 0.48 -5.37
N GLY A 221 -23.30 0.49 -4.04
CA GLY A 221 -24.16 1.48 -3.38
C GLY A 221 -23.68 2.92 -3.54
N PHE A 222 -22.36 3.15 -3.61
CA PHE A 222 -21.79 4.48 -3.88
C PHE A 222 -21.93 4.89 -5.34
N ARG A 223 -21.79 3.95 -6.28
CA ARG A 223 -21.99 4.21 -7.71
C ARG A 223 -23.44 4.57 -8.05
N GLU A 224 -24.40 3.86 -7.47
CA GLU A 224 -25.83 4.16 -7.65
C GLU A 224 -26.19 5.56 -7.17
N LYS A 225 -25.48 6.07 -6.14
CA LYS A 225 -25.64 7.43 -5.62
C LYS A 225 -24.85 8.50 -6.39
N LYS A 226 -24.13 8.12 -7.46
CA LYS A 226 -23.22 9.00 -8.22
C LYS A 226 -22.23 9.77 -7.32
N SER A 227 -21.70 9.09 -6.29
CA SER A 227 -20.70 9.67 -5.41
C SER A 227 -19.44 10.08 -6.18
N ASN A 228 -18.79 11.18 -5.77
CA ASN A 228 -17.52 11.63 -6.34
C ASN A 228 -16.44 10.53 -6.17
N PRO A 229 -15.54 10.30 -7.16
CA PRO A 229 -14.36 9.44 -7.02
C PRO A 229 -13.61 9.56 -5.69
N GLN A 230 -13.50 10.77 -5.12
CA GLN A 230 -12.87 10.99 -3.83
C GLN A 230 -13.56 10.21 -2.70
N VAL A 231 -14.90 10.19 -2.67
CA VAL A 231 -15.69 9.43 -1.68
C VAL A 231 -15.50 7.93 -1.88
N MET A 232 -15.42 7.45 -3.12
CA MET A 232 -15.16 6.03 -3.41
C MET A 232 -13.76 5.60 -2.96
N MET A 233 -12.76 6.47 -3.16
CA MET A 233 -11.40 6.27 -2.69
C MET A 233 -11.34 6.19 -1.16
N ILE A 234 -12.02 7.11 -0.48
CA ILE A 234 -12.15 7.10 0.98
C ILE A 234 -12.89 5.85 1.47
N ALA A 235 -13.96 5.43 0.80
CA ALA A 235 -14.67 4.20 1.14
C ALA A 235 -13.76 2.96 1.02
N SER A 236 -12.90 2.90 0.00
CA SER A 236 -11.93 1.80 -0.15
C SER A 236 -10.94 1.72 1.01
N LEU A 237 -10.62 2.85 1.67
CA LEU A 237 -9.82 2.87 2.88
C LEU A 237 -10.54 2.20 4.06
N GLY A 238 -11.84 2.50 4.23
CA GLY A 238 -12.68 1.86 5.24
C GLY A 238 -12.77 0.34 5.03
N VAL A 239 -12.88 -0.09 3.77
CA VAL A 239 -12.80 -1.52 3.41
C VAL A 239 -11.44 -2.10 3.78
N ALA A 240 -10.35 -1.39 3.49
CA ALA A 240 -9.01 -1.87 3.81
C ALA A 240 -8.82 -2.10 5.32
N LEU A 241 -9.30 -1.17 6.16
CA LEU A 241 -9.27 -1.31 7.62
C LEU A 241 -10.08 -2.53 8.08
N ILE A 242 -11.29 -2.73 7.54
CA ILE A 242 -12.13 -3.89 7.87
C ILE A 242 -11.41 -5.19 7.52
N LEU A 243 -10.92 -5.31 6.29
CA LEU A 243 -10.25 -6.54 5.84
C LEU A 243 -9.02 -6.84 6.70
N ARG A 244 -8.17 -5.84 6.93
CA ARG A 244 -6.98 -6.01 7.76
C ARG A 244 -7.32 -6.45 9.18
N SER A 245 -8.31 -5.81 9.79
CA SER A 245 -8.74 -6.16 11.15
C SER A 245 -9.30 -7.56 11.24
N LEU A 246 -10.07 -8.02 10.24
CA LEU A 246 -10.57 -9.40 10.21
C LEU A 246 -9.43 -10.41 10.17
N PHE A 247 -8.37 -10.13 9.40
CA PHE A 247 -7.20 -11.01 9.34
C PHE A 247 -6.35 -10.95 10.61
N PHE A 248 -6.17 -9.78 11.23
CA PHE A 248 -5.51 -9.69 12.54
C PHE A 248 -6.28 -10.42 13.63
N LEU A 249 -7.61 -10.29 13.67
CA LEU A 249 -8.44 -11.03 14.62
C LEU A 249 -8.32 -12.54 14.42
N ARG A 250 -8.25 -13.00 13.16
CA ARG A 250 -8.19 -14.43 12.84
C ARG A 250 -6.81 -15.06 13.01
N PHE A 251 -5.75 -14.38 12.61
CA PHE A 251 -4.40 -14.94 12.48
C PHE A 251 -3.36 -14.28 13.40
N GLY A 252 -3.76 -13.28 14.19
CA GLY A 252 -2.85 -12.54 15.06
C GLY A 252 -1.86 -11.63 14.30
N ASN A 253 -0.86 -11.17 15.04
CA ASN A 253 0.25 -10.35 14.52
C ASN A 253 1.52 -11.16 14.24
N ASP A 254 1.45 -12.49 14.41
CA ASP A 254 2.59 -13.35 14.20
C ASP A 254 3.03 -13.36 12.74
N ARG A 255 4.33 -13.54 12.55
CA ARG A 255 4.95 -13.51 11.23
C ARG A 255 5.04 -14.91 10.67
N ASN A 256 4.09 -15.24 9.81
CA ASN A 256 4.00 -16.54 9.16
C ASN A 256 4.80 -16.55 7.86
N ILE A 257 5.12 -17.74 7.37
CA ILE A 257 5.75 -17.93 6.07
C ILE A 257 5.05 -19.09 5.37
N PHE A 258 4.84 -18.94 4.07
CA PHE A 258 4.22 -20.00 3.27
C PHE A 258 5.33 -20.86 2.67
N GLU A 259 5.35 -22.13 3.03
CA GLU A 259 6.28 -23.11 2.51
C GLU A 259 5.43 -24.24 1.92
N PRO A 260 5.26 -24.32 0.58
CA PRO A 260 4.47 -25.41 -0.01
C PRO A 260 4.95 -26.79 0.45
N GLU A 261 6.28 -26.90 0.59
CA GLU A 261 7.04 -28.02 1.16
C GLU A 261 8.40 -27.48 1.64
N GLY A 262 9.05 -28.18 2.58
CA GLY A 262 10.37 -27.82 3.11
C GLY A 262 11.48 -27.71 2.06
N ASP A 263 11.42 -28.46 0.97
CA ASP A 263 12.43 -28.51 -0.10
C ASP A 263 12.54 -27.20 -0.89
N TRP A 264 11.43 -26.48 -1.10
CA TRP A 264 11.41 -25.21 -1.85
C TRP A 264 12.35 -24.12 -1.30
N ARG A 265 12.71 -24.22 -0.01
CA ARG A 265 13.53 -23.25 0.71
C ARG A 265 14.91 -23.78 1.07
N MET A 266 15.30 -24.95 0.58
CA MET A 266 16.64 -25.45 0.79
C MET A 266 17.69 -24.57 0.09
N PRO A 267 18.88 -24.40 0.71
CA PRO A 267 19.98 -23.68 0.08
C PRO A 267 20.53 -24.31 -1.20
N THR A 268 20.29 -25.61 -1.41
CA THR A 268 20.67 -26.40 -2.60
C THR A 268 19.75 -26.13 -3.79
N GLN A 269 18.48 -25.76 -3.55
CA GLN A 269 17.48 -25.51 -4.59
C GLN A 269 17.61 -24.10 -5.18
N ARG A 270 18.59 -23.93 -6.07
CA ARG A 270 18.97 -22.64 -6.64
C ARG A 270 19.51 -22.77 -8.05
N TRP A 271 19.36 -21.70 -8.85
CA TRP A 271 20.15 -21.53 -10.06
C TRP A 271 21.49 -20.88 -9.68
N GLU A 272 22.58 -21.51 -10.11
CA GLU A 272 23.92 -20.93 -10.06
C GLU A 272 24.18 -20.19 -11.37
N LEU A 273 23.97 -18.87 -11.35
CA LEU A 273 24.08 -18.04 -12.54
C LEU A 273 25.47 -17.39 -12.58
N PRO A 274 26.28 -17.59 -13.64
CA PRO A 274 27.54 -16.89 -13.77
C PRO A 274 27.30 -15.38 -13.86
N THR A 275 28.05 -14.61 -13.08
CA THR A 275 27.86 -13.16 -12.94
C THR A 275 29.15 -12.40 -13.15
N THR A 276 28.98 -11.13 -13.53
CA THR A 276 30.05 -10.14 -13.55
C THR A 276 29.78 -9.14 -12.42
N LYS A 277 30.81 -8.92 -11.60
CA LYS A 277 30.74 -8.01 -10.45
C LYS A 277 31.51 -6.74 -10.79
N LEU A 278 30.87 -5.59 -10.55
CA LEU A 278 31.47 -4.27 -10.67
C LEU A 278 31.71 -3.72 -9.25
N ARG A 279 32.96 -3.64 -8.82
CA ARG A 279 33.34 -2.95 -7.59
C ARG A 279 33.59 -1.48 -7.89
N LEU A 280 32.99 -0.59 -7.10
CA LEU A 280 33.26 0.83 -7.13
C LEU A 280 33.96 1.21 -5.83
N ASN A 281 35.11 1.90 -5.94
CA ASN A 281 35.85 2.46 -4.82
C ASN A 281 35.74 3.99 -4.88
N LEU A 282 34.95 4.55 -3.97
CA LEU A 282 34.68 5.98 -3.86
C LEU A 282 35.50 6.59 -2.73
N GLY A 283 35.79 7.89 -2.84
CA GLY A 283 36.47 8.66 -1.80
C GLY A 283 37.99 8.63 -1.92
N GLU A 284 38.67 8.50 -0.77
CA GLU A 284 40.12 8.41 -0.68
C GLU A 284 40.63 7.07 -1.22
N ARG A 285 41.52 7.12 -2.22
CA ARG A 285 42.01 5.93 -2.93
C ARG A 285 43.49 5.67 -2.74
N SER A 286 44.25 6.61 -2.17
CA SER A 286 45.66 6.39 -1.84
C SER A 286 45.81 5.28 -0.79
N LEU A 287 46.88 4.51 -0.90
CA LEU A 287 47.24 3.47 0.09
C LEU A 287 48.33 4.02 1.01
N GLU A 288 48.26 3.67 2.29
CA GLU A 288 49.34 3.93 3.24
C GLU A 288 50.60 3.15 2.84
N GLU A 289 51.79 3.73 3.05
CA GLU A 289 53.07 3.08 2.74
C GLU A 289 53.17 1.69 3.39
N GLY A 290 53.44 0.66 2.59
CA GLY A 290 53.53 -0.73 3.03
C GLY A 290 52.22 -1.53 2.99
N ARG A 291 51.07 -0.92 2.63
CA ARG A 291 49.81 -1.64 2.36
C ARG A 291 49.62 -1.85 0.87
N THR A 292 49.24 -3.07 0.50
CA THR A 292 48.97 -3.44 -0.90
C THR A 292 47.49 -3.74 -1.13
N TYR A 293 46.95 -3.29 -2.26
CA TYR A 293 45.61 -3.63 -2.70
C TYR A 293 45.65 -4.80 -3.69
N SER A 294 44.96 -5.89 -3.34
CA SER A 294 44.82 -7.04 -4.25
C SER A 294 43.57 -6.87 -5.10
N HIS A 295 43.79 -6.78 -6.41
CA HIS A 295 42.74 -6.78 -7.42
C HIS A 295 41.97 -8.11 -7.41
N PHE A 296 40.74 -8.09 -7.89
CA PHE A 296 39.95 -9.29 -8.14
C PHE A 296 40.21 -9.88 -9.53
N ASN A 297 40.81 -9.10 -10.43
CA ASN A 297 41.31 -9.62 -11.70
C ASN A 297 42.62 -10.39 -11.50
N CYS A 298 42.73 -11.49 -12.23
CA CYS A 298 43.85 -12.41 -12.16
C CYS A 298 44.73 -12.29 -13.40
N GLU A 299 46.04 -12.36 -13.19
CA GLU A 299 47.05 -12.38 -14.23
C GLU A 299 47.86 -13.68 -14.11
N GLN A 300 48.35 -14.19 -15.24
CA GLN A 300 49.21 -15.37 -15.25
C GLN A 300 50.61 -14.99 -14.77
N THR A 301 51.02 -15.52 -13.63
CA THR A 301 52.33 -15.24 -13.02
C THR A 301 53.37 -16.31 -13.31
N GLY A 302 52.95 -17.49 -13.78
CA GLY A 302 53.84 -18.58 -14.18
C GLY A 302 53.10 -19.75 -14.80
N THR A 303 53.81 -20.86 -15.00
CA THR A 303 53.26 -22.18 -15.35
C THR A 303 53.79 -23.19 -14.34
N ASP A 304 52.93 -24.03 -13.80
CA ASP A 304 53.34 -25.06 -12.84
C ASP A 304 54.24 -26.09 -13.54
N GLU A 305 55.42 -26.34 -12.98
CA GLU A 305 56.46 -27.19 -13.56
C GLU A 305 56.04 -28.66 -13.67
N VAL A 306 55.04 -29.10 -12.87
CA VAL A 306 54.56 -30.49 -12.85
C VAL A 306 53.36 -30.70 -13.77
N THR A 307 52.40 -29.77 -13.78
CA THR A 307 51.11 -29.91 -14.48
C THR A 307 51.07 -29.17 -15.83
N SER A 308 52.04 -28.28 -16.11
CA SER A 308 52.05 -27.37 -17.27
C SER A 308 50.83 -26.43 -17.34
N GLU A 309 50.07 -26.28 -16.25
CA GLU A 309 48.92 -25.38 -16.18
C GLU A 309 49.36 -23.95 -15.80
N PRO A 310 48.67 -22.90 -16.29
CA PRO A 310 48.98 -21.51 -15.96
C PRO A 310 48.66 -21.21 -14.48
N ILE A 311 49.65 -20.71 -13.74
CA ILE A 311 49.46 -20.22 -12.37
C ILE A 311 48.88 -18.80 -12.45
N LEU A 312 47.61 -18.68 -12.08
CA LEU A 312 46.89 -17.40 -12.01
C LEU A 312 47.02 -16.83 -10.60
N ALA A 313 47.50 -15.60 -10.49
CA ALA A 313 47.53 -14.85 -9.24
C ALA A 313 46.88 -13.49 -9.42
N ARG A 314 46.43 -12.87 -8.32
CA ARG A 314 45.78 -11.56 -8.36
C ARG A 314 46.80 -10.47 -8.62
N ILE A 315 46.40 -9.46 -9.39
CA ILE A 315 47.21 -8.25 -9.59
C ILE A 315 47.29 -7.51 -8.25
N VAL A 316 48.48 -7.04 -7.85
CA VAL A 316 48.69 -6.30 -6.60
C VAL A 316 49.15 -4.88 -6.93
N SER A 317 48.45 -3.87 -6.39
CA SER A 317 48.83 -2.46 -6.51
C SER A 317 49.31 -1.90 -5.17
N GLU A 318 50.43 -1.19 -5.21
CA GLU A 318 51.08 -0.62 -4.01
C GLU A 318 50.77 0.88 -3.84
N SER A 319 50.26 1.55 -4.87
CA SER A 319 50.08 3.01 -4.88
C SER A 319 48.65 3.48 -4.58
N SER A 320 47.63 2.88 -5.22
CA SER A 320 46.24 3.34 -5.09
C SER A 320 45.23 2.28 -5.50
N LYS A 321 44.01 2.39 -4.96
CA LYS A 321 42.86 1.58 -5.34
C LYS A 321 42.27 2.08 -6.67
N PRO A 322 41.90 1.21 -7.63
CA PRO A 322 41.23 1.63 -8.86
C PRO A 322 39.83 2.19 -8.57
N VAL A 323 39.36 3.17 -9.34
CA VAL A 323 38.01 3.78 -9.20
C VAL A 323 36.92 2.73 -9.38
N TYR A 324 37.08 1.89 -10.40
CA TYR A 324 36.19 0.79 -10.69
C TYR A 324 37.00 -0.44 -11.05
N GLU A 325 36.46 -1.60 -10.72
CA GLU A 325 37.01 -2.89 -11.10
C GLU A 325 35.88 -3.81 -11.52
N ILE A 326 36.01 -4.43 -12.69
CA ILE A 326 35.07 -5.43 -13.20
C ILE A 326 35.79 -6.77 -13.16
N TYR A 327 35.17 -7.75 -12.51
CA TYR A 327 35.72 -9.10 -12.34
C TYR A 327 34.61 -10.15 -12.43
N ASP A 328 34.97 -11.35 -12.88
CA ASP A 328 34.07 -12.47 -13.13
C ASP A 328 34.54 -13.78 -12.45
N THR A 329 35.65 -13.75 -11.71
CA THR A 329 36.21 -14.89 -10.94
C THR A 329 36.09 -14.67 -9.44
N THR A 330 36.16 -15.77 -8.67
CA THR A 330 36.18 -15.73 -7.19
C THR A 330 37.59 -15.47 -6.64
N THR A 331 37.79 -15.70 -5.34
CA THR A 331 39.06 -15.45 -4.68
C THR A 331 40.24 -16.24 -5.20
N ASP A 332 39.94 -17.41 -5.78
CA ASP A 332 40.92 -18.44 -6.11
C ASP A 332 41.33 -18.38 -7.59
N CYS A 333 40.92 -17.34 -8.32
CA CYS A 333 41.22 -17.09 -9.73
C CYS A 333 40.79 -18.15 -10.76
N ILE A 334 40.26 -19.29 -10.32
CA ILE A 334 39.87 -20.42 -11.17
C ILE A 334 38.35 -20.55 -11.27
N THR A 335 37.62 -20.38 -10.17
CA THR A 335 36.17 -20.55 -10.16
C THR A 335 35.47 -19.26 -10.62
N GLN A 336 34.47 -19.40 -11.51
CA GLN A 336 33.65 -18.29 -11.96
C GLN A 336 32.79 -17.76 -10.80
N ALA A 337 32.66 -16.45 -10.72
CA ALA A 337 31.76 -15.80 -9.78
C ALA A 337 30.32 -16.14 -10.18
N THR A 338 29.61 -16.86 -9.30
CA THR A 338 28.20 -17.17 -9.47
C THR A 338 27.34 -16.41 -8.47
N THR A 339 26.11 -16.10 -8.88
CA THR A 339 25.05 -15.60 -8.00
C THR A 339 24.05 -16.71 -7.77
N ASN A 340 23.85 -17.06 -6.51
CA ASN A 340 22.89 -18.05 -6.10
C ASN A 340 21.48 -17.45 -6.13
N TYR A 341 20.65 -17.90 -7.08
CA TYR A 341 19.27 -17.45 -7.23
C TYR A 341 18.29 -18.58 -6.85
N PRO A 342 17.69 -18.55 -5.64
CA PRO A 342 16.79 -19.61 -5.18
C PRO A 342 15.53 -19.76 -6.04
N TYR A 343 15.07 -21.00 -6.24
CA TYR A 343 13.90 -21.28 -7.10
C TYR A 343 12.61 -20.60 -6.63
N HIS A 344 12.33 -20.59 -5.31
CA HIS A 344 11.14 -19.91 -4.76
C HIS A 344 11.13 -18.39 -5.06
N LYS A 345 12.29 -17.75 -5.14
CA LYS A 345 12.39 -16.33 -5.54
C LYS A 345 12.17 -16.14 -7.04
N GLY A 346 12.52 -17.15 -7.85
CA GLY A 346 12.25 -17.23 -9.29
C GLY A 346 10.78 -17.37 -9.67
N ALA A 347 10.01 -18.07 -8.84
CA ALA A 347 8.61 -18.34 -9.10
C ALA A 347 7.77 -17.04 -9.17
N VAL A 348 8.05 -16.05 -8.32
CA VAL A 348 7.29 -14.78 -8.25
C VAL A 348 7.26 -14.04 -9.60
N PRO A 349 8.41 -13.63 -10.19
CA PRO A 349 8.38 -12.93 -11.47
C PRO A 349 7.78 -13.77 -12.59
N PHE A 350 8.07 -15.07 -12.62
CA PHE A 350 7.53 -15.95 -13.65
C PHE A 350 6.00 -15.97 -13.65
N VAL A 351 5.37 -16.23 -12.49
CA VAL A 351 3.91 -16.31 -12.36
C VAL A 351 3.29 -14.96 -12.70
N ILE A 352 3.76 -13.86 -12.10
CA ILE A 352 3.15 -12.55 -12.29
C ILE A 352 3.28 -12.08 -13.74
N PHE A 353 4.47 -12.05 -14.34
CA PHE A 353 4.62 -11.56 -15.71
C PHE A 353 3.79 -12.41 -16.70
N SER A 354 3.68 -13.71 -16.46
CA SER A 354 2.82 -14.61 -17.25
C SER A 354 1.33 -14.28 -17.07
N SER A 355 0.85 -14.07 -15.85
CA SER A 355 -0.53 -13.65 -15.58
C SER A 355 -0.87 -12.30 -16.20
N VAL A 356 0.09 -11.36 -16.19
CA VAL A 356 -0.05 -10.04 -16.79
C VAL A 356 -0.09 -10.12 -18.32
N LEU A 357 0.76 -10.95 -18.91
CA LEU A 357 0.74 -11.22 -20.34
C LEU A 357 -0.61 -11.82 -20.75
N LEU A 358 -1.13 -12.77 -19.97
CA LEU A 358 -2.45 -13.36 -20.17
C LEU A 358 -3.56 -12.30 -20.06
N LEU A 359 -3.50 -11.41 -19.07
CA LEU A 359 -4.44 -10.30 -18.94
C LEU A 359 -4.37 -9.36 -20.15
N LEU A 360 -3.18 -9.02 -20.65
CA LEU A 360 -3.01 -8.19 -21.84
C LEU A 360 -3.63 -8.83 -23.08
N LEU A 361 -3.45 -10.14 -23.25
CA LEU A 361 -4.10 -10.91 -24.32
C LEU A 361 -5.61 -10.88 -24.14
N LEU A 362 -6.12 -11.09 -22.92
CA LEU A 362 -7.53 -11.01 -22.59
C LEU A 362 -8.12 -9.64 -22.97
N LEU A 363 -7.50 -8.54 -22.55
CA LEU A 363 -8.01 -7.18 -22.76
C LEU A 363 -7.94 -6.72 -24.22
N ASN A 364 -6.93 -7.16 -24.96
CA ASN A 364 -6.73 -6.73 -26.35
C ASN A 364 -7.44 -7.61 -27.37
N LYS A 365 -7.52 -8.93 -27.12
CA LYS A 365 -7.97 -9.90 -28.13
C LYS A 365 -9.39 -10.43 -27.88
N THR A 366 -9.92 -10.38 -26.65
CA THR A 366 -11.24 -10.96 -26.35
C THR A 366 -12.40 -9.96 -26.48
N ARG A 367 -13.64 -10.49 -26.54
CA ARG A 367 -14.88 -9.69 -26.50
C ARG A 367 -15.05 -8.97 -25.16
N LEU A 368 -14.67 -9.62 -24.05
CA LEU A 368 -14.69 -9.03 -22.72
C LEU A 368 -13.80 -7.78 -22.67
N GLY A 369 -12.57 -7.88 -23.18
CA GLY A 369 -11.65 -6.76 -23.26
C GLY A 369 -12.16 -5.56 -24.08
N ARG A 370 -12.91 -5.81 -25.16
CA ARG A 370 -13.57 -4.73 -25.92
C ARG A 370 -14.68 -4.05 -25.13
N ARG A 371 -15.50 -4.82 -24.40
CA ARG A 371 -16.54 -4.27 -23.51
C ARG A 371 -15.93 -3.46 -22.36
N MET A 372 -14.86 -3.95 -21.74
CA MET A 372 -14.14 -3.24 -20.68
C MET A 372 -13.60 -1.89 -21.14
N ARG A 373 -13.00 -1.81 -22.34
CA ARG A 373 -12.54 -0.54 -22.91
C ARG A 373 -13.70 0.42 -23.21
N ALA A 374 -14.80 -0.06 -23.78
CA ALA A 374 -15.98 0.77 -24.03
C ALA A 374 -16.55 1.36 -22.73
N VAL A 375 -16.64 0.56 -21.66
CA VAL A 375 -17.10 1.00 -20.33
C VAL A 375 -16.12 1.99 -19.68
N ALA A 376 -14.80 1.74 -19.82
CA ALA A 376 -13.77 2.64 -19.34
C ALA A 376 -13.85 4.03 -19.99
N ASP A 377 -14.07 4.06 -21.31
CA ASP A 377 -14.16 5.30 -22.09
C ASP A 377 -15.42 6.09 -21.74
N ASN A 378 -16.60 5.45 -21.80
CA ASN A 378 -17.85 6.06 -21.37
C ASN A 378 -18.87 4.98 -20.92
N PRO A 379 -19.14 4.84 -19.61
CA PRO A 379 -20.04 3.82 -19.11
C PRO A 379 -21.50 4.07 -19.54
N GLU A 380 -21.94 5.33 -19.66
CA GLU A 380 -23.30 5.67 -20.06
C GLU A 380 -23.56 5.34 -21.54
N LEU A 381 -22.61 5.66 -22.43
CA LEU A 381 -22.68 5.27 -23.85
C LEU A 381 -22.60 3.75 -24.03
N ALA A 382 -21.76 3.07 -23.25
CA ALA A 382 -21.67 1.61 -23.27
C ALA A 382 -23.01 0.97 -22.85
N ALA A 383 -23.66 1.49 -21.80
CA ALA A 383 -24.98 1.04 -21.37
C ALA A 383 -26.03 1.21 -22.47
N SER A 384 -26.05 2.37 -23.16
CA SER A 384 -26.97 2.62 -24.28
C SER A 384 -26.76 1.67 -25.47
N SER A 385 -25.55 1.13 -25.62
CA SER A 385 -25.18 0.12 -26.63
C SER A 385 -25.50 -1.32 -26.21
N GLY A 386 -26.25 -1.52 -25.11
CA GLY A 386 -26.64 -2.83 -24.59
C GLY A 386 -25.53 -3.58 -23.82
N ILE A 387 -24.45 -2.90 -23.44
CA ILE A 387 -23.38 -3.50 -22.60
C ILE A 387 -23.80 -3.40 -21.14
N ASN A 388 -23.86 -4.54 -20.43
CA ASN A 388 -24.09 -4.56 -18.98
C ASN A 388 -22.86 -4.00 -18.24
N VAL A 389 -22.91 -2.71 -17.88
CA VAL A 389 -21.83 -1.99 -17.18
C VAL A 389 -21.53 -2.61 -15.83
N GLU A 390 -22.55 -3.01 -15.06
CA GLU A 390 -22.36 -3.64 -13.74
C GLU A 390 -21.60 -4.96 -13.89
N GLY A 391 -21.96 -5.80 -14.87
CA GLY A 391 -21.25 -7.05 -15.14
C GLY A 391 -19.78 -6.84 -15.56
N VAL A 392 -19.51 -5.78 -16.32
CA VAL A 392 -18.13 -5.40 -16.68
C VAL A 392 -17.33 -4.88 -15.47
N GLN A 393 -17.97 -4.14 -14.58
CA GLN A 393 -17.34 -3.68 -13.33
C GLN A 393 -17.06 -4.84 -12.36
N LEU A 394 -17.98 -5.79 -12.22
CA LEU A 394 -17.79 -6.99 -11.39
C LEU A 394 -16.68 -7.90 -11.93
N THR A 395 -16.63 -8.11 -13.24
CA THR A 395 -15.53 -8.88 -13.87
C THR A 395 -14.18 -8.16 -13.74
N SER A 396 -14.17 -6.83 -13.80
CA SER A 396 -12.99 -6.02 -13.50
C SER A 396 -12.53 -6.18 -12.06
N ALA A 397 -13.46 -6.16 -11.09
CA ALA A 397 -13.16 -6.38 -9.67
C ALA A 397 -12.60 -7.79 -9.43
N PHE A 398 -13.20 -8.81 -10.05
CA PHE A 398 -12.72 -10.20 -9.99
C PHE A 398 -11.30 -10.36 -10.53
N LEU A 399 -11.04 -9.88 -11.76
CA LEU A 399 -9.72 -9.99 -12.40
C LEU A 399 -8.64 -9.21 -11.65
N SER A 400 -9.00 -8.01 -11.16
CA SER A 400 -8.09 -7.17 -10.36
C SER A 400 -7.71 -7.88 -9.06
N ALA A 401 -8.70 -8.31 -8.28
CA ALA A 401 -8.50 -8.97 -7.01
C ALA A 401 -7.74 -10.29 -7.18
N GLY A 402 -8.12 -11.10 -8.19
CA GLY A 402 -7.50 -12.38 -8.49
C GLY A 402 -6.00 -12.27 -8.79
N ILE A 403 -5.58 -11.31 -9.61
CA ILE A 403 -4.15 -11.12 -9.93
C ILE A 403 -3.37 -10.66 -8.69
N SER A 404 -3.93 -9.77 -7.88
CA SER A 404 -3.28 -9.34 -6.65
C SER A 404 -3.20 -10.48 -5.62
N GLY A 405 -4.26 -11.29 -5.47
CA GLY A 405 -4.29 -12.43 -4.57
C GLY A 405 -3.32 -13.54 -4.98
N MET A 406 -3.27 -13.88 -6.27
CA MET A 406 -2.27 -14.81 -6.80
C MET A 406 -0.85 -14.27 -6.56
N GLY A 407 -0.63 -12.97 -6.74
CA GLY A 407 0.66 -12.36 -6.42
C GLY A 407 1.04 -12.44 -4.95
N GLY A 408 0.06 -12.25 -4.05
CA GLY A 408 0.25 -12.45 -2.62
C GLY A 408 0.63 -13.88 -2.28
N ALA A 409 -0.06 -14.85 -2.87
CA ALA A 409 0.17 -16.26 -2.60
C ALA A 409 1.59 -16.71 -3.01
N VAL A 410 2.09 -16.34 -4.20
CA VAL A 410 3.49 -16.67 -4.57
C VAL A 410 4.49 -15.88 -3.71
N PHE A 411 4.20 -14.62 -3.41
CA PHE A 411 5.10 -13.76 -2.64
C PHE A 411 5.27 -14.23 -1.20
N ALA A 412 4.27 -14.89 -0.63
CA ALA A 412 4.30 -15.47 0.71
C ALA A 412 5.43 -16.51 0.91
N MET A 413 6.01 -17.04 -0.18
CA MET A 413 7.19 -17.93 -0.14
C MET A 413 8.51 -17.20 0.10
N THR A 414 8.56 -15.89 -0.16
CA THR A 414 9.82 -15.14 -0.21
C THR A 414 10.21 -14.53 1.12
N LEU A 415 9.23 -14.12 1.92
CA LEU A 415 9.45 -13.42 3.18
C LEU A 415 8.33 -13.72 4.17
N ARG A 416 8.67 -13.62 5.46
CA ARG A 416 7.70 -13.73 6.54
C ARG A 416 6.75 -12.55 6.49
N TYR A 417 5.46 -12.80 6.60
CA TYR A 417 4.41 -11.80 6.46
C TYR A 417 3.48 -11.79 7.67
N ASN A 418 2.87 -10.64 7.88
CA ASN A 418 1.77 -10.40 8.81
C ASN A 418 0.67 -9.59 8.08
N PRO A 419 -0.52 -9.36 8.67
CA PRO A 419 -1.59 -8.61 8.00
C PRO A 419 -1.22 -7.17 7.60
N GLU A 420 -0.18 -6.56 8.19
CA GLU A 420 0.30 -5.23 7.82
C GLU A 420 1.23 -5.22 6.58
N THR A 421 1.87 -6.36 6.27
CA THR A 421 2.92 -6.48 5.25
C THR A 421 2.46 -5.98 3.88
N ALA A 422 1.22 -6.27 3.48
CA ALA A 422 0.71 -5.87 2.17
C ALA A 422 0.53 -4.36 2.01
N PHE A 423 0.21 -3.64 3.09
CA PHE A 423 0.01 -2.19 3.04
C PHE A 423 1.32 -1.46 2.73
N ALA A 424 2.44 -1.96 3.23
CA ALA A 424 3.76 -1.43 2.89
C ALA A 424 4.11 -1.59 1.39
N LEU A 425 3.53 -2.58 0.71
CA LEU A 425 3.69 -2.80 -0.73
C LEU A 425 2.72 -1.96 -1.58
N LEU A 426 1.69 -1.37 -0.97
CA LEU A 426 0.70 -0.55 -1.67
C LEU A 426 1.32 0.74 -2.22
N LEU A 427 2.13 1.42 -1.40
CA LEU A 427 2.67 2.73 -1.73
C LEU A 427 3.64 2.69 -2.93
N PRO A 428 4.62 1.74 -3.01
CA PRO A 428 5.47 1.63 -4.20
C PRO A 428 4.66 1.21 -5.43
N SER A 429 3.57 0.48 -5.24
CA SER A 429 2.65 0.13 -6.33
C SER A 429 1.90 1.35 -6.87
N PHE A 430 1.56 2.33 -6.04
CA PHE A 430 1.07 3.62 -6.52
C PHE A 430 2.13 4.35 -7.33
N ALA A 431 3.40 4.36 -6.90
CA ALA A 431 4.49 4.95 -7.66
C ALA A 431 4.55 4.42 -9.09
N ILE A 432 4.36 3.10 -9.27
CA ILE A 432 4.34 2.43 -10.57
C ILE A 432 3.19 2.89 -11.45
N ILE A 433 1.97 3.01 -10.91
CA ILE A 433 0.80 3.43 -11.70
C ILE A 433 0.94 4.88 -12.14
N VAL A 434 1.46 5.71 -11.23
CA VAL A 434 1.69 7.12 -11.51
C VAL A 434 2.77 7.28 -12.58
N LEU A 435 3.89 6.57 -12.43
CA LEU A 435 4.98 6.56 -13.41
C LEU A 435 4.53 6.00 -14.76
N GLY A 436 3.78 4.90 -14.73
CA GLY A 436 3.24 4.19 -15.88
C GLY A 436 2.03 4.88 -16.53
N THR A 437 1.57 6.01 -15.99
CA THR A 437 0.31 6.67 -16.30
C THR A 437 -0.91 5.85 -15.89
N ILE A 438 -1.81 6.46 -15.11
CA ILE A 438 -3.02 5.82 -14.58
C ILE A 438 -3.85 5.18 -15.70
N GLY A 439 -4.16 3.89 -15.57
CA GLY A 439 -5.01 3.14 -16.52
C GLY A 439 -4.26 2.53 -17.72
N SER A 440 -2.94 2.66 -17.78
CA SER A 440 -2.09 2.04 -18.80
C SER A 440 -1.36 0.80 -18.26
N ILE A 441 -1.83 -0.40 -18.63
CA ILE A 441 -1.17 -1.65 -18.23
C ILE A 441 0.25 -1.78 -18.78
N PRO A 442 0.54 -1.47 -20.07
CA PRO A 442 1.92 -1.49 -20.56
C PRO A 442 2.81 -0.48 -19.85
N GLY A 443 2.27 0.68 -19.50
CA GLY A 443 2.99 1.68 -18.72
C GLY A 443 3.30 1.20 -17.30
N ALA A 444 2.37 0.49 -16.65
CA ALA A 444 2.60 -0.12 -15.34
C ALA A 444 3.72 -1.18 -15.37
N ILE A 445 3.87 -1.95 -16.45
CA ILE A 445 4.99 -2.91 -16.63
C ILE A 445 6.33 -2.19 -16.70
N VAL A 446 6.43 -1.12 -17.50
CA VAL A 446 7.66 -0.33 -17.58
C VAL A 446 7.93 0.36 -16.25
N GLY A 447 6.90 0.94 -15.64
CA GLY A 447 6.99 1.58 -14.34
C GLY A 447 7.48 0.63 -13.24
N SER A 448 7.00 -0.63 -13.23
CA SER A 448 7.44 -1.62 -12.26
C SER A 448 8.88 -2.05 -12.45
N LEU A 449 9.34 -2.21 -13.69
CA LEU A 449 10.75 -2.49 -14.02
C LEU A 449 11.67 -1.37 -13.55
N VAL A 450 11.29 -0.11 -13.80
CA VAL A 450 12.09 1.05 -13.35
C VAL A 450 12.10 1.14 -11.83
N VAL A 451 10.95 1.05 -11.16
CA VAL A 451 10.86 1.14 -9.70
C VAL A 451 11.58 -0.03 -9.01
N GLY A 452 11.43 -1.25 -9.53
CA GLY A 452 12.14 -2.43 -9.04
C GLY A 452 13.65 -2.32 -9.22
N PHE A 453 14.11 -1.75 -10.35
CA PHE A 453 15.52 -1.47 -10.61
C PHE A 453 16.09 -0.45 -9.64
N VAL A 454 15.38 0.66 -9.40
CA VAL A 454 15.80 1.68 -8.43
C VAL A 454 15.96 1.07 -7.04
N ARG A 455 15.01 0.23 -6.61
CA ARG A 455 15.09 -0.48 -5.33
C ARG A 455 16.29 -1.45 -5.29
N ALA A 456 16.42 -2.32 -6.29
CA ALA A 456 17.49 -3.33 -6.35
C ALA A 456 18.89 -2.73 -6.44
N LEU A 457 19.06 -1.63 -7.18
CA LEU A 457 20.33 -0.89 -7.27
C LEU A 457 20.66 -0.14 -5.98
N SER A 458 19.66 0.43 -5.31
CA SER A 458 19.91 1.26 -4.12
C SER A 458 20.40 0.47 -2.91
N SER A 459 19.99 -0.79 -2.76
CA SER A 459 20.36 -1.63 -1.61
C SER A 459 21.88 -1.80 -1.44
N PRO A 460 22.64 -2.32 -2.43
CA PRO A 460 24.10 -2.47 -2.29
C PRO A 460 24.83 -1.13 -2.14
N VAL A 461 24.33 -0.06 -2.77
CA VAL A 461 24.89 1.30 -2.68
C VAL A 461 24.76 1.86 -1.26
N LEU A 462 23.57 1.74 -0.66
CA LEU A 462 23.29 2.23 0.70
C LEU A 462 24.05 1.42 1.76
N ILE A 463 24.19 0.11 1.58
CA ILE A 463 25.02 -0.75 2.45
C ILE A 463 26.49 -0.28 2.41
N GLY A 464 27.00 -0.06 1.20
CA GLY A 464 28.39 0.33 0.95
C GLY A 464 28.80 1.67 1.55
N ILE A 465 27.92 2.67 1.42
CA ILE A 465 28.19 4.05 1.84
C ILE A 465 27.80 4.27 3.31
N GLY A 466 26.85 3.50 3.83
CA GLY A 466 26.37 3.65 5.21
C GLY A 466 27.47 3.45 6.25
N LEU A 467 28.30 2.42 6.12
CA LEU A 467 29.33 2.11 7.13
C LEU A 467 30.42 3.20 7.24
N PRO A 468 31.05 3.68 6.15
CA PRO A 468 32.03 4.76 6.22
C PRO A 468 31.49 6.08 6.78
N LEU A 469 30.20 6.36 6.57
CA LEU A 469 29.55 7.57 7.11
C LEU A 469 29.08 7.42 8.57
N GLY A 470 29.37 6.28 9.24
CA GLY A 470 28.92 6.01 10.61
C GLY A 470 27.43 5.65 10.72
N ARG A 471 26.80 5.22 9.61
CA ARG A 471 25.35 5.03 9.46
C ARG A 471 25.00 3.60 9.03
N SER A 472 25.12 2.66 9.95
CA SER A 472 24.85 1.23 9.68
C SER A 472 23.40 0.92 9.29
N ASN A 473 22.43 1.77 9.68
CA ASN A 473 21.00 1.54 9.43
C ASN A 473 20.50 2.10 8.09
N TYR A 474 21.39 2.59 7.22
CA TYR A 474 21.03 3.12 5.89
C TYR A 474 20.42 2.09 4.95
N THR A 475 20.64 0.81 5.23
CA THR A 475 20.02 -0.30 4.50
C THR A 475 18.49 -0.24 4.54
N ALA A 476 17.90 0.28 5.62
CA ALA A 476 16.45 0.47 5.77
C ALA A 476 15.87 1.52 4.82
N MET A 477 16.71 2.40 4.23
CA MET A 477 16.27 3.41 3.28
C MET A 477 15.95 2.83 1.89
N ASP A 478 16.31 1.57 1.62
CA ASP A 478 16.02 0.89 0.34
C ASP A 478 14.51 0.90 0.00
N GLY A 479 13.65 0.88 1.01
CA GLY A 479 12.18 0.93 0.92
C GLY A 479 11.65 2.27 0.46
N VAL A 480 12.45 3.32 0.63
CA VAL A 480 12.05 4.71 0.43
C VAL A 480 12.47 5.24 -0.94
N MET A 481 13.50 4.64 -1.53
CA MET A 481 14.06 5.04 -2.82
C MET A 481 13.02 5.11 -3.94
N PRO A 482 12.06 4.16 -4.06
CA PRO A 482 10.92 4.29 -4.97
C PRO A 482 10.11 5.58 -4.79
N TYR A 483 9.89 6.04 -3.56
CA TYR A 483 9.10 7.24 -3.28
C TYR A 483 9.85 8.52 -3.62
N ILE A 484 11.12 8.60 -3.23
CA ILE A 484 11.98 9.75 -3.55
C ILE A 484 12.05 9.88 -5.07
N PHE A 485 12.29 8.76 -5.77
CA PHE A 485 12.33 8.71 -7.21
C PHE A 485 10.98 9.07 -7.86
N LEU A 486 9.85 8.60 -7.31
CA LEU A 486 8.51 8.98 -7.75
C LEU A 486 8.29 10.49 -7.67
N VAL A 487 8.51 11.08 -6.48
CA VAL A 487 8.30 12.50 -6.24
C VAL A 487 9.15 13.30 -7.22
N ALA A 488 10.40 12.91 -7.40
CA ALA A 488 11.31 13.59 -8.29
C ALA A 488 10.89 13.47 -9.77
N ILE A 489 10.38 12.32 -10.22
CA ILE A 489 9.82 12.18 -11.56
C ILE A 489 8.55 12.99 -11.72
N LEU A 490 7.62 12.98 -10.77
CA LEU A 490 6.39 13.78 -10.86
C LEU A 490 6.68 15.28 -10.97
N MET A 491 7.76 15.75 -10.35
CA MET A 491 8.23 17.13 -10.49
C MET A 491 8.76 17.46 -11.89
N ILE A 492 9.27 16.46 -12.63
CA ILE A 492 9.70 16.62 -14.03
C ILE A 492 8.51 16.38 -15.00
N MET A 493 7.83 15.24 -14.84
CA MET A 493 6.81 14.66 -15.72
C MET A 493 5.53 14.35 -14.93
N PRO A 494 4.66 15.35 -14.69
CA PRO A 494 3.45 15.17 -13.88
C PRO A 494 2.41 14.20 -14.47
N GLN A 495 2.50 13.90 -15.77
CA GLN A 495 1.58 12.97 -16.47
C GLN A 495 2.13 11.53 -16.56
N GLY A 496 3.35 11.28 -16.05
CA GLY A 496 4.04 10.00 -16.15
C GLY A 496 4.65 9.74 -17.54
N ILE A 497 5.37 8.62 -17.67
CA ILE A 497 6.07 8.21 -18.89
C ILE A 497 5.08 7.68 -19.95
N GLY A 498 3.95 7.11 -19.53
CA GLY A 498 2.95 6.52 -20.44
C GLY A 498 2.32 7.54 -21.38
N ASP A 499 2.03 8.75 -20.90
CA ASP A 499 1.51 9.84 -21.73
C ASP A 499 2.52 10.28 -22.81
N ALA A 500 3.80 10.38 -22.46
CA ALA A 500 4.86 10.69 -23.43
C ALA A 500 4.96 9.60 -24.52
N TYR A 501 4.84 8.33 -24.12
CA TYR A 501 4.80 7.21 -25.07
C TYR A 501 3.56 7.27 -25.99
N GLU A 502 2.39 7.65 -25.46
CA GLU A 502 1.18 7.79 -26.25
C GLU A 502 1.27 8.93 -27.27
N LYS A 503 1.78 10.10 -26.87
CA LYS A 503 2.07 11.23 -27.77
C LYS A 503 3.05 10.81 -28.88
N TRP A 504 4.16 10.17 -28.51
CA TRP A 504 5.12 9.65 -29.49
C TRP A 504 4.48 8.65 -30.45
N LYS A 505 3.64 7.74 -29.95
CA LYS A 505 2.92 6.76 -30.77
C LYS A 505 1.97 7.45 -31.75
N ILE A 506 1.20 8.44 -31.31
CA ILE A 506 0.29 9.23 -32.15
C ILE A 506 1.07 9.95 -33.24
N ASP A 507 2.17 10.63 -32.90
CA ASP A 507 3.01 11.34 -33.87
C ASP A 507 3.65 10.39 -34.88
N ARG A 508 4.12 9.22 -34.42
CA ARG A 508 4.63 8.17 -35.30
C ARG A 508 3.57 7.68 -36.28
N LEU A 509 2.33 7.49 -35.82
CA LEU A 509 1.20 7.08 -36.65
C LEU A 509 0.79 8.18 -37.64
N ARG A 510 0.81 9.45 -37.23
CA ARG A 510 0.59 10.60 -38.13
C ARG A 510 1.61 10.64 -39.26
N ARG A 511 2.90 10.43 -38.95
CA ARG A 511 3.99 10.38 -39.95
C ARG A 511 3.88 9.18 -40.90
N ARG A 512 3.34 8.04 -40.44
CA ARG A 512 3.11 6.83 -41.26
C ARG A 512 1.92 6.90 -42.20
N LYS A 513 1.10 7.96 -42.16
CA LYS A 513 -0.12 8.08 -42.98
C LYS A 513 0.15 8.44 -44.45
N ALA A 514 1.40 8.38 -44.93
CA ALA A 514 1.71 8.43 -46.35
C ALA A 514 1.34 7.09 -47.02
N PRO A 515 0.58 7.07 -48.12
CA PRO A 515 0.19 5.83 -48.79
C PRO A 515 1.43 5.15 -49.38
N VAL A 516 1.74 3.93 -48.92
CA VAL A 516 2.82 3.11 -49.48
C VAL A 516 2.27 2.35 -50.71
N PRO A 517 3.01 2.27 -51.83
CA PRO A 517 2.60 1.53 -53.03
C PRO A 517 2.43 0.03 -52.75
N GLN A 518 1.68 -0.68 -53.59
CA GLN A 518 1.54 -2.14 -53.55
C GLN A 518 2.91 -2.81 -53.74
N GLU A 519 3.58 -3.21 -52.66
CA GLU A 519 4.88 -3.89 -52.71
C GLU A 519 4.74 -5.41 -52.96
N GLU A 520 5.77 -5.92 -53.63
CA GLU A 520 5.93 -7.23 -54.25
C GLU A 520 5.56 -8.42 -53.36
N ASP A 521 4.61 -9.22 -53.84
CA ASP A 521 4.08 -10.41 -53.17
C ASP A 521 5.13 -11.55 -53.02
N GLY A 522 6.25 -11.46 -53.75
CA GLY A 522 7.33 -12.45 -53.75
C GLY A 522 8.10 -12.55 -52.43
N VAL A 523 8.43 -11.42 -51.81
CA VAL A 523 9.14 -11.39 -50.52
C VAL A 523 8.27 -11.94 -49.40
N ALA A 524 6.96 -11.62 -49.40
CA ALA A 524 6.01 -12.18 -48.46
C ALA A 524 5.86 -13.71 -48.61
N LYS A 525 5.89 -14.22 -49.85
CA LYS A 525 5.91 -15.66 -50.16
C LYS A 525 7.17 -16.34 -49.62
N ALA A 526 8.34 -15.75 -49.85
CA ALA A 526 9.61 -16.27 -49.33
C ALA A 526 9.63 -16.29 -47.79
N LEU A 527 9.21 -15.21 -47.13
CA LEU A 527 9.14 -15.11 -45.67
C LEU A 527 8.15 -16.09 -45.03
N ALA A 528 7.12 -16.52 -45.76
CA ALA A 528 6.15 -17.52 -45.29
C ALA A 528 6.67 -18.96 -45.41
N ILE A 529 7.49 -19.26 -46.42
CA ILE A 529 8.13 -20.58 -46.61
C ILE A 529 9.27 -20.77 -45.60
N LEU A 530 10.05 -19.74 -45.34
CA LEU A 530 11.12 -19.80 -44.35
C LEU A 530 10.56 -20.05 -42.93
N PRO A 531 11.37 -20.54 -41.97
CA PRO A 531 10.96 -20.73 -40.57
C PRO A 531 10.40 -19.43 -39.93
N THR A 532 10.78 -18.28 -40.48
CA THR A 532 10.24 -16.95 -40.18
C THR A 532 8.71 -16.85 -40.37
N GLY A 533 8.11 -17.75 -41.15
CA GLY A 533 6.68 -17.88 -41.35
C GLY A 533 5.93 -18.21 -40.05
N ALA A 534 6.51 -19.06 -39.20
CA ALA A 534 5.95 -19.41 -37.88
C ALA A 534 5.86 -18.20 -36.94
N LEU A 535 6.79 -17.26 -37.05
CA LEU A 535 6.78 -15.99 -36.31
C LEU A 535 5.88 -14.92 -36.94
N GLY A 536 5.33 -15.19 -38.13
CA GLY A 536 4.43 -14.28 -38.84
C GLY A 536 5.14 -13.10 -39.52
N LEU A 537 6.44 -13.18 -39.83
CA LEU A 537 7.21 -12.10 -40.46
C LEU A 537 6.65 -11.68 -41.84
N HIS A 538 6.01 -12.60 -42.57
CA HIS A 538 5.30 -12.29 -43.81
C HIS A 538 4.11 -11.32 -43.61
N HIS A 539 3.48 -11.34 -42.42
CA HIS A 539 2.46 -10.36 -42.05
C HIS A 539 3.07 -9.01 -41.70
N TRP A 540 4.27 -9.00 -41.11
CA TRP A 540 4.98 -7.77 -40.79
C TRP A 540 5.34 -7.02 -42.07
N TRP A 541 5.86 -7.73 -43.07
CA TRP A 541 6.12 -7.20 -44.41
C TRP A 541 4.85 -6.63 -45.07
N ARG A 542 3.72 -7.35 -44.98
CA ARG A 542 2.40 -6.88 -45.46
C ARG A 542 1.73 -5.82 -44.57
N ASN A 543 2.48 -5.21 -43.64
CA ASN A 543 2.00 -4.19 -42.70
C ASN A 543 0.80 -4.63 -41.81
N ARG A 544 0.62 -5.95 -41.63
CA ARG A 544 -0.37 -6.57 -40.74
C ARG A 544 0.27 -6.90 -39.38
N GLY A 545 0.72 -5.87 -38.68
CA GLY A 545 1.41 -6.03 -37.38
C GLY A 545 0.63 -6.84 -36.34
N HIS A 546 -0.71 -6.72 -36.32
CA HIS A 546 -1.55 -7.45 -35.36
C HIS A 546 -1.50 -8.98 -35.51
N ARG A 547 -1.33 -9.49 -36.75
CA ARG A 547 -1.21 -10.93 -37.00
C ARG A 547 0.19 -11.42 -36.69
N THR A 548 1.21 -10.65 -37.08
CA THR A 548 2.61 -10.91 -36.69
C THR A 548 2.71 -11.14 -35.19
N GLN A 549 2.18 -10.20 -34.40
CA GLN A 549 2.19 -10.27 -32.94
C GLN A 549 1.48 -11.53 -32.40
N THR A 550 0.41 -11.97 -33.06
CA THR A 550 -0.31 -13.18 -32.63
C THR A 550 0.48 -14.45 -32.96
N PHE A 551 1.10 -14.54 -34.13
CA PHE A 551 1.96 -15.67 -34.51
C PHE A 551 3.17 -15.76 -33.60
N SER A 552 3.90 -14.65 -33.44
CA SER A 552 5.07 -14.58 -32.57
C SER A 552 4.70 -14.90 -31.11
N ALA A 553 3.57 -14.39 -30.60
CA ALA A 553 3.14 -14.69 -29.24
C ALA A 553 2.84 -16.18 -29.05
N ILE A 554 2.11 -16.81 -29.99
CA ILE A 554 1.78 -18.24 -29.89
C ILE A 554 3.06 -19.10 -29.97
N ALA A 555 3.97 -18.81 -30.90
CA ALA A 555 5.23 -19.54 -31.05
C ALA A 555 6.18 -19.37 -29.85
N ILE A 556 6.27 -18.16 -29.29
CA ILE A 556 7.07 -17.90 -28.09
C ILE A 556 6.43 -18.57 -26.87
N SER A 557 5.10 -18.50 -26.73
CA SER A 557 4.39 -19.17 -25.63
C SER A 557 4.58 -20.68 -25.67
N SER A 558 4.58 -21.33 -26.85
CA SER A 558 4.86 -22.77 -26.95
C SER A 558 6.28 -23.11 -26.48
N TYR A 559 7.27 -22.26 -26.78
CA TYR A 559 8.64 -22.44 -26.28
C TYR A 559 8.73 -22.34 -24.77
N VAL A 560 8.10 -21.30 -24.20
CA VAL A 560 8.10 -21.05 -22.75
C VAL A 560 7.43 -22.19 -22.01
N ILE A 561 6.31 -22.71 -22.52
CA ILE A 561 5.62 -23.88 -21.93
C ILE A 561 6.54 -25.10 -21.92
N HIS A 562 7.30 -25.34 -22.99
CA HIS A 562 8.27 -26.44 -23.02
C HIS A 562 9.42 -26.27 -22.03
N ARG A 563 10.01 -25.07 -21.94
CA ARG A 563 11.10 -24.81 -20.97
C ARG A 563 10.61 -24.96 -19.53
N LEU A 564 9.38 -24.55 -19.25
CA LEU A 564 8.76 -24.80 -17.95
C LEU A 564 8.48 -26.29 -17.73
N GLY A 565 7.90 -26.98 -18.69
CA GLY A 565 7.62 -28.42 -18.60
C GLY A 565 8.88 -29.24 -18.35
N ALA A 566 9.98 -28.91 -19.02
CA ALA A 566 11.28 -29.54 -18.82
C ALA A 566 11.89 -29.22 -17.43
N PHE A 567 11.75 -27.98 -16.95
CA PHE A 567 12.21 -27.60 -15.61
C PHE A 567 11.43 -28.32 -14.51
N VAL A 568 10.10 -28.34 -14.62
CA VAL A 568 9.20 -29.06 -13.72
C VAL A 568 9.58 -30.53 -13.75
N GLY A 569 9.61 -31.15 -14.93
CA GLY A 569 9.95 -32.57 -15.09
C GLY A 569 11.28 -32.97 -14.45
N ARG A 570 12.36 -32.21 -14.66
CA ARG A 570 13.67 -32.54 -14.08
C ARG A 570 13.72 -32.44 -12.55
N ASN A 571 13.04 -31.47 -11.95
CA ASN A 571 13.10 -31.16 -10.52
C ASN A 571 11.90 -31.70 -9.74
N SER A 572 11.28 -32.78 -10.19
CA SER A 572 10.08 -33.37 -9.58
C SER A 572 10.07 -34.90 -9.75
N PHE A 573 9.02 -35.55 -9.29
CA PHE A 573 8.82 -37.01 -9.39
C PHE A 573 8.31 -37.47 -10.78
N ALA A 574 8.68 -36.78 -11.86
CA ALA A 574 8.33 -37.21 -13.22
C ALA A 574 9.02 -38.54 -13.58
N ASP A 575 8.40 -39.33 -14.45
CA ASP A 575 8.93 -40.63 -14.85
C ASP A 575 10.29 -40.48 -15.55
N GLY A 576 11.33 -41.13 -15.03
CA GLY A 576 12.69 -41.08 -15.58
C GLY A 576 13.44 -39.77 -15.34
N ALA A 577 12.94 -38.88 -14.47
CA ALA A 577 13.65 -37.66 -14.09
C ALA A 577 14.71 -37.90 -13.01
N CYS A 578 15.82 -37.18 -13.12
CA CYS A 578 16.88 -37.15 -12.12
C CYS A 578 17.30 -35.68 -11.89
N SER A 579 17.13 -35.23 -10.65
CA SER A 579 17.53 -33.94 -10.11
C SER A 579 18.94 -34.03 -9.52
N GLU A 580 19.47 -32.92 -9.04
CA GLU A 580 20.80 -32.87 -8.43
C GLU A 580 20.91 -33.77 -7.18
N ALA A 581 19.81 -33.97 -6.45
CA ALA A 581 19.77 -34.89 -5.32
C ALA A 581 19.97 -36.35 -5.78
N CYS A 582 19.29 -36.75 -6.85
CA CYS A 582 19.46 -38.05 -7.51
C CYS A 582 20.88 -38.20 -8.09
N GLU A 583 21.43 -37.17 -8.73
CA GLU A 583 22.81 -37.20 -9.26
C GLU A 583 23.86 -37.35 -8.15
N SER A 584 23.56 -36.92 -6.92
CA SER A 584 24.46 -37.03 -5.77
C SER A 584 24.42 -38.38 -5.06
N ASP A 585 23.37 -39.19 -5.28
CA ASP A 585 23.21 -40.51 -4.66
C ASP A 585 23.68 -41.62 -5.63
N PRO A 586 24.69 -42.43 -5.27
CA PRO A 586 25.20 -43.49 -6.14
C PRO A 586 24.22 -44.66 -6.33
N PHE A 587 23.15 -44.77 -5.54
CA PHE A 587 22.20 -45.90 -5.59
C PHE A 587 20.86 -45.56 -6.26
N ALA A 588 20.53 -44.28 -6.42
CA ALA A 588 19.26 -43.82 -6.99
C ALA A 588 19.43 -43.37 -8.46
N GLU A 589 18.72 -44.02 -9.39
CA GLU A 589 18.73 -43.62 -10.82
C GLU A 589 17.69 -42.54 -11.16
N THR A 590 16.67 -42.38 -10.31
CA THR A 590 15.57 -41.44 -10.51
C THR A 590 15.23 -40.70 -9.23
N ASN A 591 14.56 -39.55 -9.34
CA ASN A 591 14.05 -38.80 -8.19
C ASN A 591 13.11 -39.62 -7.31
N LEU A 592 12.31 -40.50 -7.91
CA LEU A 592 11.45 -41.40 -7.15
C LEU A 592 12.25 -42.44 -6.35
N ALA A 593 13.38 -42.91 -6.90
CA ALA A 593 14.25 -43.85 -6.21
C ALA A 593 14.98 -43.24 -5.00
N VAL A 594 15.21 -41.92 -4.99
CA VAL A 594 15.72 -41.20 -3.80
C VAL A 594 14.75 -41.31 -2.63
N LEU A 595 13.44 -41.28 -2.92
CA LEU A 595 12.39 -41.41 -1.92
C LEU A 595 12.16 -42.87 -1.49
N THR A 596 12.07 -43.81 -2.44
CA THR A 596 11.71 -45.21 -2.17
C THR A 596 12.91 -46.11 -1.83
N GLY A 597 14.14 -45.67 -2.12
CA GLY A 597 15.34 -46.51 -2.08
C GLY A 597 15.35 -47.63 -3.13
N ARG A 598 14.41 -47.62 -4.10
CA ARG A 598 14.21 -48.68 -5.12
C ARG A 598 14.13 -48.07 -6.52
N ASN A 599 14.81 -48.70 -7.49
CA ASN A 599 14.83 -48.27 -8.90
C ASN A 599 13.73 -48.90 -9.77
N ASP A 600 12.60 -49.33 -9.19
CA ASP A 600 11.52 -50.01 -9.94
C ASP A 600 10.42 -49.08 -10.47
N GLY A 601 10.47 -47.79 -10.12
CA GLY A 601 9.51 -46.78 -10.58
C GLY A 601 8.11 -46.95 -9.97
N THR A 602 7.96 -47.74 -8.91
CA THR A 602 6.66 -48.01 -8.27
C THR A 602 6.58 -47.42 -6.88
N LEU A 603 5.46 -46.74 -6.59
CA LEU A 603 5.15 -46.20 -5.27
C LEU A 603 4.20 -47.15 -4.52
N LEU A 604 4.65 -47.67 -3.38
CA LEU A 604 3.92 -48.56 -2.50
C LEU A 604 3.45 -47.82 -1.24
N LEU A 605 2.54 -48.45 -0.48
CA LEU A 605 2.04 -47.91 0.78
C LEU A 605 3.14 -47.82 1.85
N GLU A 606 4.09 -48.76 1.80
CA GLU A 606 5.21 -48.91 2.74
C GLU A 606 6.29 -47.81 2.59
N ASP A 607 6.33 -47.11 1.44
CA ASP A 607 7.30 -46.04 1.17
C ASP A 607 6.93 -44.72 1.88
N SER A 608 5.81 -44.68 2.59
CA SER A 608 5.35 -43.48 3.28
C SER A 608 6.27 -43.14 4.47
N PRO A 609 6.80 -41.91 4.58
CA PRO A 609 7.75 -41.51 5.63
C PRO A 609 7.06 -41.24 6.99
N LEU A 610 5.85 -41.78 7.22
CA LEU A 610 4.99 -41.40 8.33
C LEU A 610 5.11 -42.40 9.48
N ASP A 611 5.52 -41.90 10.64
CA ASP A 611 5.63 -42.70 11.87
C ASP A 611 4.52 -42.37 12.88
N GLN A 612 4.39 -43.18 13.94
CA GLN A 612 3.45 -42.91 15.03
C GLN A 612 3.63 -41.51 15.66
N SER A 613 4.86 -41.01 15.73
CA SER A 613 5.18 -39.65 16.20
C SER A 613 4.58 -38.57 15.30
N SER A 614 4.55 -38.82 13.99
CA SER A 614 3.94 -37.95 12.99
C SER A 614 2.43 -37.85 13.20
N LEU A 615 1.77 -38.96 13.53
CA LEU A 615 0.34 -38.98 13.84
C LEU A 615 0.00 -38.15 15.09
N LEU A 616 0.76 -38.33 16.16
CA LEU A 616 0.55 -37.64 17.44
C LEU A 616 0.82 -36.13 17.35
N SER A 617 1.61 -35.68 16.36
CA SER A 617 1.80 -34.26 16.08
C SER A 617 0.59 -33.60 15.40
N GLN A 618 -0.23 -34.38 14.69
CA GLN A 618 -1.35 -33.87 13.89
C GLN A 618 -2.71 -34.12 14.52
N LYS A 619 -2.95 -35.31 15.07
CA LYS A 619 -4.23 -35.72 15.66
C LYS A 619 -4.05 -36.15 17.11
N SER A 620 -4.88 -35.59 17.98
CA SER A 620 -5.06 -36.07 19.35
C SER A 620 -6.11 -37.19 19.38
N PRO A 621 -5.92 -38.27 20.18
CA PRO A 621 -6.95 -39.28 20.36
C PRO A 621 -8.23 -38.67 20.95
N PRO A 622 -9.44 -39.10 20.52
CA PRO A 622 -10.70 -38.60 21.06
C PRO A 622 -10.80 -38.86 22.57
N SER A 623 -11.33 -37.90 23.33
CA SER A 623 -11.46 -37.98 24.81
C SER A 623 -12.38 -39.10 25.30
N ASP A 624 -13.22 -39.65 24.42
CA ASP A 624 -14.37 -40.48 24.79
C ASP A 624 -14.07 -41.99 24.75
N ILE A 625 -12.82 -42.41 24.52
CA ILE A 625 -12.45 -43.82 24.31
C ILE A 625 -11.42 -44.31 25.36
N PRO A 626 -11.84 -44.99 26.45
CA PRO A 626 -10.92 -45.43 27.49
C PRO A 626 -10.18 -46.75 27.20
N PHE A 627 -10.51 -47.49 26.11
CA PHE A 627 -10.05 -48.88 25.93
C PHE A 627 -9.61 -49.29 24.50
N GLU A 628 -9.72 -48.42 23.49
CA GLU A 628 -9.40 -48.77 22.07
C GLU A 628 -8.33 -47.85 21.43
N THR A 629 -7.48 -47.20 22.23
CA THR A 629 -6.47 -46.27 21.73
C THR A 629 -5.51 -46.90 20.72
N GLU A 630 -5.14 -48.17 20.86
CA GLU A 630 -4.27 -48.88 19.90
C GLU A 630 -4.96 -49.18 18.56
N GLN A 631 -6.25 -49.51 18.59
CA GLN A 631 -7.02 -49.82 17.38
C GLN A 631 -7.35 -48.53 16.59
N TRP A 632 -7.69 -47.45 17.30
CA TRP A 632 -7.81 -46.14 16.69
C TRP A 632 -6.48 -45.66 16.07
N LEU A 633 -5.37 -45.87 16.78
CA LEU A 633 -4.04 -45.47 16.32
C LEU A 633 -3.64 -46.22 15.04
N SER A 634 -3.81 -47.54 15.00
CA SER A 634 -3.50 -48.34 13.81
C SER A 634 -4.36 -47.96 12.60
N ASN A 635 -5.67 -47.79 12.78
CA ASN A 635 -6.58 -47.33 11.72
C ASN A 635 -6.21 -45.92 11.22
N SER A 636 -5.89 -45.01 12.14
CA SER A 636 -5.52 -43.63 11.77
C SER A 636 -4.20 -43.57 11.02
N ILE A 637 -3.21 -44.41 11.40
CA ILE A 637 -1.94 -44.53 10.68
C ILE A 637 -2.18 -45.08 9.27
N SER A 638 -2.99 -46.12 9.10
CA SER A 638 -3.31 -46.66 7.76
C SER A 638 -4.03 -45.64 6.87
N GLU A 639 -4.98 -44.88 7.41
CA GLU A 639 -5.68 -43.83 6.66
C GLU A 639 -4.71 -42.73 6.19
N MET A 640 -3.72 -42.36 7.02
CA MET A 640 -2.70 -41.38 6.62
C MET A 640 -1.79 -41.92 5.52
N HIS A 641 -1.35 -43.18 5.60
CA HIS A 641 -0.56 -43.79 4.53
C HIS A 641 -1.33 -43.86 3.20
N GLU A 642 -2.61 -44.23 3.22
CA GLU A 642 -3.45 -44.25 2.01
C GLU A 642 -3.63 -42.84 1.42
N SER A 643 -3.87 -41.85 2.29
CA SER A 643 -3.95 -40.44 1.89
C SER A 643 -2.64 -39.98 1.24
N TRP A 644 -1.49 -40.30 1.86
CA TRP A 644 -0.15 -39.98 1.34
C TRP A 644 0.08 -40.55 -0.04
N LEU A 645 -0.21 -41.84 -0.20
CA LEU A 645 -0.08 -42.54 -1.47
C LEU A 645 -0.96 -41.91 -2.55
N SER A 646 -2.20 -41.51 -2.19
CA SER A 646 -3.12 -40.85 -3.14
C SER A 646 -2.59 -39.48 -3.59
N MET A 647 -2.03 -38.71 -2.65
CA MET A 647 -1.48 -37.37 -2.90
C MET A 647 -0.23 -37.46 -3.79
N MET A 648 0.68 -38.38 -3.49
CA MET A 648 1.90 -38.58 -4.27
C MET A 648 1.62 -39.13 -5.67
N LYS A 649 0.64 -40.04 -5.82
CA LYS A 649 0.19 -40.48 -7.16
C LYS A 649 -0.36 -39.32 -7.98
N PHE A 650 -1.18 -38.47 -7.36
CA PHE A 650 -1.70 -37.28 -8.01
C PHE A 650 -0.57 -36.30 -8.40
N GLU A 651 0.43 -36.11 -7.55
CA GLU A 651 1.63 -35.30 -7.84
C GLU A 651 2.36 -35.83 -9.09
N ILE A 652 2.66 -37.13 -9.14
CA ILE A 652 3.35 -37.78 -10.26
C ILE A 652 2.53 -37.61 -11.55
N GLU A 653 1.23 -37.88 -11.52
CA GLU A 653 0.34 -37.72 -12.68
C GLU A 653 0.30 -36.26 -13.17
N LEU A 654 0.20 -35.30 -12.25
CA LEU A 654 0.15 -33.88 -12.56
C LEU A 654 1.43 -33.40 -13.23
N VAL A 655 2.58 -33.77 -12.66
CA VAL A 655 3.89 -33.40 -13.16
C VAL A 655 4.15 -34.05 -14.52
N ASN A 656 3.85 -35.34 -14.67
CA ASN A 656 3.96 -36.04 -15.95
C ASN A 656 3.07 -35.38 -17.02
N PHE A 657 1.87 -34.95 -16.66
CA PHE A 657 1.01 -34.18 -17.57
C PHE A 657 1.68 -32.87 -18.00
N ILE A 658 2.26 -32.10 -17.07
CA ILE A 658 2.94 -30.83 -17.38
C ILE A 658 4.15 -31.04 -18.30
N ALA A 659 5.00 -32.03 -17.99
CA ALA A 659 6.17 -32.38 -18.79
C ALA A 659 5.76 -32.80 -20.22
N ASN A 660 4.81 -33.73 -20.34
CA ASN A 660 4.31 -34.24 -21.61
C ASN A 660 3.64 -33.15 -22.47
N VAL A 661 2.87 -32.25 -21.87
CA VAL A 661 2.27 -31.11 -22.58
C VAL A 661 3.36 -30.20 -23.15
N GLY A 662 4.43 -29.96 -22.40
CA GLY A 662 5.57 -29.18 -22.85
C GLY A 662 6.23 -29.77 -24.11
N GLU A 663 6.52 -31.07 -24.08
CA GLU A 663 7.15 -31.79 -25.20
C GLU A 663 6.25 -31.87 -26.44
N LEU A 664 4.93 -31.99 -26.26
CA LEU A 664 3.98 -32.04 -27.36
C LEU A 664 3.76 -30.67 -28.02
N VAL A 665 3.57 -29.62 -27.22
CA VAL A 665 3.16 -28.29 -27.69
C VAL A 665 4.26 -27.60 -28.48
N TRP A 666 5.53 -27.74 -28.07
CA TRP A 666 6.65 -27.02 -28.67
C TRP A 666 6.94 -27.32 -30.13
N PRO A 667 7.01 -28.58 -30.61
CA PRO A 667 7.17 -28.84 -32.03
C PRO A 667 5.84 -28.63 -32.78
N LEU A 668 4.71 -29.04 -32.20
CA LEU A 668 3.41 -29.01 -32.87
C LEU A 668 2.96 -27.60 -33.25
N VAL A 669 3.03 -26.65 -32.32
CA VAL A 669 2.45 -25.30 -32.51
C VAL A 669 3.19 -24.49 -33.59
N PRO A 670 4.53 -24.36 -33.57
CA PRO A 670 5.28 -23.72 -34.64
C PRO A 670 5.09 -24.40 -35.99
N ILE A 671 5.02 -25.74 -36.05
CA ILE A 671 4.74 -26.48 -37.29
C ILE A 671 3.35 -26.12 -37.84
N LEU A 672 2.33 -26.07 -37.00
CA LEU A 672 0.97 -25.68 -37.40
C LEU A 672 0.92 -24.21 -37.85
N LEU A 673 1.60 -23.29 -37.16
CA LEU A 673 1.69 -21.89 -37.56
C LEU A 673 2.43 -21.73 -38.89
N TRP A 674 3.51 -22.48 -39.09
CA TRP A 674 4.28 -22.50 -40.33
C TRP A 674 3.45 -23.04 -41.50
N ALA A 675 2.76 -24.16 -41.31
CA ALA A 675 1.84 -24.73 -42.29
C ALA A 675 0.69 -23.77 -42.63
N TYR A 676 0.13 -23.09 -41.63
CA TYR A 676 -0.90 -22.07 -41.84
C TYR A 676 -0.36 -20.85 -42.59
N ALA A 677 0.87 -20.40 -42.32
CA ALA A 677 1.50 -19.29 -43.05
C ALA A 677 1.67 -19.61 -44.53
N ILE A 678 2.11 -20.82 -44.86
CA ILE A 678 2.21 -21.32 -46.24
C ILE A 678 0.80 -21.37 -46.88
N PHE A 679 -0.18 -21.97 -46.19
CA PHE A 679 -1.54 -22.05 -46.69
C PHE A 679 -2.19 -20.68 -46.93
N GLU A 680 -1.99 -19.69 -46.06
CA GLU A 680 -2.58 -18.35 -46.23
C GLU A 680 -1.98 -17.61 -47.45
N VAL A 681 -0.70 -17.85 -47.75
CA VAL A 681 0.02 -17.14 -48.81
C VAL A 681 -0.10 -17.81 -50.18
N PHE A 682 -0.25 -19.14 -50.22
CA PHE A 682 -0.40 -19.93 -51.46
C PHE A 682 -1.84 -20.42 -51.71
N GLY A 683 -2.73 -20.31 -50.71
CA GLY A 683 -4.12 -20.75 -50.80
C GLY A 683 -4.96 -19.90 -51.76
N PRO A 684 -5.97 -20.49 -52.41
CA PRO A 684 -6.80 -19.80 -53.41
C PRO A 684 -7.52 -18.58 -52.80
N SER A 685 -7.50 -17.47 -53.54
CA SER A 685 -8.06 -16.18 -53.13
C SER A 685 -9.57 -16.27 -52.81
N ARG A 686 -9.90 -16.12 -51.52
CA ARG A 686 -11.15 -15.60 -50.92
C ARG A 686 -12.54 -16.08 -51.41
N LYS A 687 -12.66 -17.13 -52.21
CA LYS A 687 -13.95 -17.84 -52.42
C LYS A 687 -13.86 -19.31 -52.00
N ALA A 688 -13.44 -19.56 -50.76
CA ALA A 688 -13.63 -20.85 -50.12
C ALA A 688 -14.46 -20.62 -48.85
N HIS A 689 -15.77 -20.42 -49.02
CA HIS A 689 -16.70 -20.81 -47.97
C HIS A 689 -16.68 -22.34 -47.88
N SER A 690 -16.69 -22.84 -46.64
CA SER A 690 -16.82 -24.23 -46.21
C SER A 690 -15.67 -25.19 -46.52
N ILE A 691 -14.74 -25.30 -45.57
CA ILE A 691 -14.12 -26.60 -45.25
C ILE A 691 -15.20 -27.42 -44.52
N PRO A 692 -15.62 -28.60 -45.02
CA PRO A 692 -16.77 -29.35 -44.49
C PRO A 692 -16.66 -29.70 -42.99
N PHE A 693 -15.44 -29.95 -42.51
CA PHE A 693 -15.19 -30.30 -41.11
C PHE A 693 -15.55 -29.17 -40.13
N PHE A 694 -15.13 -27.93 -40.45
CA PHE A 694 -15.44 -26.77 -39.61
C PHE A 694 -16.92 -26.39 -39.67
N ALA A 695 -17.57 -26.57 -40.83
CA ALA A 695 -19.03 -26.37 -40.93
C ALA A 695 -19.80 -27.37 -40.05
N ARG A 696 -19.35 -28.64 -39.99
CA ARG A 696 -19.98 -29.69 -39.18
C ARG A 696 -19.77 -29.51 -37.68
N TYR A 697 -18.57 -29.08 -37.25
CA TYR A 697 -18.32 -28.71 -35.85
C TYR A 697 -19.14 -27.48 -35.46
N GLN A 698 -19.25 -26.49 -36.34
CA GLN A 698 -20.00 -25.28 -36.06
C GLN A 698 -21.51 -25.52 -36.05
N GLU A 699 -22.03 -26.44 -36.88
CA GLU A 699 -23.42 -26.95 -36.79
C GLU A 699 -23.67 -27.77 -35.53
N TRP A 700 -22.73 -28.64 -35.13
CA TRP A 700 -22.87 -29.42 -33.89
C TRP A 700 -22.84 -28.51 -32.67
N ALA A 701 -21.88 -27.58 -32.61
CA ALA A 701 -21.76 -26.60 -31.54
C ALA A 701 -22.96 -25.63 -31.52
N SER A 702 -23.49 -25.22 -32.68
CA SER A 702 -24.69 -24.38 -32.74
C SER A 702 -25.92 -25.13 -32.27
N ARG A 703 -26.12 -26.40 -32.68
CA ARG A 703 -27.23 -27.25 -32.20
C ARG A 703 -27.11 -27.58 -30.70
N ALA A 704 -25.91 -27.84 -30.20
CA ALA A 704 -25.65 -28.02 -28.78
C ALA A 704 -25.93 -26.72 -28.00
N SER A 705 -25.52 -25.56 -28.54
CA SER A 705 -25.83 -24.26 -27.93
C SER A 705 -27.32 -23.93 -28.00
N GLU A 706 -28.01 -24.27 -29.08
CA GLU A 706 -29.45 -24.02 -29.26
C GLU A 706 -30.27 -24.88 -28.31
N THR A 707 -29.96 -26.17 -28.18
CA THR A 707 -30.61 -27.07 -27.22
C THR A 707 -30.36 -26.66 -25.77
N LEU A 708 -29.13 -26.27 -25.43
CA LEU A 708 -28.80 -25.73 -24.10
C LEU A 708 -29.50 -24.39 -23.87
N SER A 709 -29.51 -23.49 -24.85
CA SER A 709 -30.15 -22.18 -24.75
C SER A 709 -31.67 -22.25 -24.69
N ALA A 710 -32.28 -23.25 -25.33
CA ALA A 710 -33.72 -23.51 -25.24
C ALA A 710 -34.10 -24.04 -23.86
N ARG A 711 -33.31 -24.96 -23.28
CA ARG A 711 -33.50 -25.41 -21.88
C ARG A 711 -33.30 -24.27 -20.88
N ILE A 712 -32.25 -23.47 -21.05
CA ILE A 712 -32.00 -22.29 -20.20
C ILE A 712 -33.09 -21.23 -20.41
N GLY A 713 -33.59 -21.06 -21.64
CA GLY A 713 -34.68 -20.15 -21.98
C GLY A 713 -35.99 -20.54 -21.31
N GLY A 714 -36.36 -21.82 -21.34
CA GLY A 714 -37.52 -22.35 -20.63
C GLY A 714 -37.41 -22.18 -19.12
N LEU A 715 -36.22 -22.44 -18.55
CA LEU A 715 -35.93 -22.16 -17.14
C LEU A 715 -36.05 -20.66 -16.82
N ARG A 716 -35.56 -19.79 -17.71
CA ARG A 716 -35.60 -18.33 -17.53
C ARG A 716 -37.02 -17.78 -17.57
N VAL A 717 -37.88 -18.31 -18.43
CA VAL A 717 -39.30 -17.93 -18.49
C VAL A 717 -40.04 -18.39 -17.24
N ARG A 718 -39.83 -19.64 -16.79
CA ARG A 718 -40.42 -20.13 -15.52
C ARG A 718 -39.92 -19.33 -14.33
N TRP A 719 -38.64 -18.94 -14.32
CA TRP A 719 -38.07 -18.04 -13.30
C TRP A 719 -38.66 -16.64 -13.36
N ALA A 720 -38.90 -16.10 -14.56
CA ALA A 720 -39.53 -14.79 -14.72
C ALA A 720 -41.00 -14.81 -14.28
N GLU A 721 -41.72 -15.90 -14.54
CA GLU A 721 -43.11 -16.08 -14.11
C GLU A 721 -43.23 -16.28 -12.61
N PHE A 722 -42.36 -17.11 -12.01
CA PHE A 722 -42.19 -17.20 -10.56
C PHE A 722 -41.82 -15.82 -9.98
N GLY A 723 -40.92 -15.11 -10.65
CA GLY A 723 -40.53 -13.74 -10.35
C GLY A 723 -41.66 -12.70 -10.53
N ARG A 724 -42.74 -12.98 -11.25
CA ARG A 724 -43.93 -12.12 -11.24
C ARG A 724 -44.86 -12.48 -10.09
N LYS A 725 -45.20 -13.76 -9.92
CA LYS A 725 -46.08 -14.23 -8.84
C LYS A 725 -45.54 -13.87 -7.45
N HIS A 726 -44.22 -14.01 -7.26
CA HIS A 726 -43.54 -13.62 -6.03
C HIS A 726 -43.52 -12.08 -5.85
N GLN A 727 -43.58 -11.29 -6.93
CA GLN A 727 -43.67 -9.83 -6.83
C GLN A 727 -45.05 -9.41 -6.33
N ASP A 728 -46.08 -9.98 -6.93
CA ASP A 728 -47.46 -9.72 -6.57
C ASP A 728 -47.72 -10.11 -5.11
N ALA A 729 -47.19 -11.26 -4.66
CA ALA A 729 -47.29 -11.71 -3.27
C ALA A 729 -46.55 -10.78 -2.28
N ILE A 730 -45.35 -10.33 -2.61
CA ILE A 730 -44.60 -9.39 -1.75
C ILE A 730 -45.28 -8.03 -1.72
N ASP A 731 -45.76 -7.51 -2.85
CA ASP A 731 -46.43 -6.22 -2.90
C ASP A 731 -47.71 -6.22 -2.05
N ASP A 732 -48.43 -7.35 -2.00
CA ASP A 732 -49.57 -7.54 -1.12
C ASP A 732 -49.18 -7.63 0.37
N ILE A 733 -48.12 -8.37 0.72
CA ILE A 733 -47.60 -8.44 2.09
C ILE A 733 -47.07 -7.07 2.54
N ALA A 734 -46.31 -6.40 1.68
CA ALA A 734 -45.77 -5.08 1.93
C ALA A 734 -46.88 -4.06 2.13
N LYS A 735 -47.99 -4.11 1.36
CA LYS A 735 -49.16 -3.26 1.62
C LYS A 735 -49.79 -3.53 2.99
N ARG A 736 -49.95 -4.81 3.38
CA ARG A 736 -50.50 -5.22 4.68
C ARG A 736 -49.63 -4.78 5.87
N ILE A 737 -48.30 -4.80 5.73
CA ILE A 737 -47.37 -4.36 6.77
C ILE A 737 -47.22 -2.83 6.77
N ARG A 738 -47.16 -2.22 5.59
CA ARG A 738 -46.91 -0.78 5.45
C ARG A 738 -48.06 0.05 5.96
N GLN A 739 -49.32 -0.35 5.78
CA GLN A 739 -50.48 0.37 6.32
C GLN A 739 -50.38 0.64 7.84
N PRO A 740 -50.26 -0.40 8.72
CA PRO A 740 -50.13 -0.17 10.16
C PRO A 740 -48.82 0.51 10.54
N LEU A 741 -47.71 0.20 9.85
CA LEU A 741 -46.43 0.86 10.12
C LEU A 741 -46.50 2.37 9.79
N THR A 742 -47.13 2.75 8.68
CA THR A 742 -47.30 4.15 8.30
C THR A 742 -48.22 4.91 9.24
N SER A 743 -49.30 4.30 9.74
CA SER A 743 -50.15 4.96 10.74
C SER A 743 -49.43 5.11 12.09
N THR A 744 -48.57 4.16 12.45
CA THR A 744 -47.78 4.25 13.71
C THR A 744 -46.64 5.25 13.58
N MET A 745 -45.95 5.28 12.43
CA MET A 745 -44.90 6.27 12.14
C MET A 745 -45.48 7.68 11.99
N GLN A 746 -46.66 7.82 11.39
CA GLN A 746 -47.40 9.09 11.38
C GLN A 746 -47.78 9.50 12.80
N GLY A 747 -48.29 8.58 13.64
CA GLY A 747 -48.55 8.87 15.05
C GLY A 747 -47.29 9.32 15.82
N ALA A 748 -46.14 8.70 15.56
CA ALA A 748 -44.86 9.08 16.16
C ALA A 748 -44.32 10.42 15.62
N SER A 749 -44.47 10.69 14.31
CA SER A 749 -44.09 11.98 13.72
C SER A 749 -45.02 13.10 14.16
N ASP A 750 -46.30 12.82 14.34
CA ASP A 750 -47.31 13.75 14.83
C ASP A 750 -47.12 14.05 16.31
N TRP A 751 -46.63 13.07 17.08
CA TRP A 751 -46.19 13.28 18.46
C TRP A 751 -44.90 14.10 18.51
N ALA A 752 -43.90 13.77 17.70
CA ALA A 752 -42.61 14.48 17.65
C ALA A 752 -42.78 15.92 17.16
N SER A 753 -43.64 16.16 16.18
CA SER A 753 -44.00 17.51 15.71
C SER A 753 -44.76 18.29 16.77
N ARG A 754 -45.71 17.68 17.49
CA ARG A 754 -46.40 18.33 18.63
C ARG A 754 -45.48 18.64 19.81
N ALA A 755 -44.53 17.75 20.12
CA ALA A 755 -43.51 17.98 21.13
C ALA A 755 -42.54 19.10 20.71
N SER A 756 -42.14 19.10 19.43
CA SER A 756 -41.34 20.15 18.80
C SER A 756 -42.07 21.49 18.78
N GLU A 757 -43.37 21.53 18.47
CA GLU A 757 -44.20 22.74 18.45
C GLU A 757 -44.38 23.32 19.85
N LYS A 758 -44.66 22.49 20.86
CA LYS A 758 -44.71 22.95 22.26
C LYS A 758 -43.38 23.52 22.74
N ALA A 759 -42.26 22.89 22.38
CA ALA A 759 -40.93 23.42 22.69
C ALA A 759 -40.66 24.74 21.95
N LEU A 760 -41.04 24.85 20.67
CA LEU A 760 -40.93 26.08 19.89
C LEU A 760 -41.81 27.22 20.43
N ASP A 761 -43.03 26.93 20.90
CA ASP A 761 -43.96 27.90 21.49
C ASP A 761 -43.44 28.47 22.80
N THR A 762 -42.72 27.66 23.56
CA THR A 762 -42.08 28.09 24.81
C THR A 762 -40.86 28.97 24.54
N ILE A 763 -40.17 28.76 23.41
CA ILE A 763 -38.96 29.51 23.01
C ILE A 763 -39.32 30.80 22.23
N THR A 764 -40.44 30.81 21.50
CA THR A 764 -40.85 31.95 20.66
C THR A 764 -41.99 32.72 21.31
N MET A 765 -41.68 33.83 21.97
CA MET A 765 -42.70 34.79 22.42
C MET A 765 -43.41 35.41 21.19
N GLY A 766 -44.53 34.82 20.78
CA GLY A 766 -45.64 35.49 20.09
C GLY A 766 -45.50 35.88 18.62
N SER A 767 -44.43 35.53 17.88
CA SER A 767 -44.30 35.89 16.45
C SER A 767 -44.40 34.69 15.49
N GLU A 768 -45.57 34.54 14.86
CA GLU A 768 -45.87 33.58 13.77
C GLU A 768 -44.85 33.62 12.60
N ARG A 769 -44.24 34.80 12.35
CA ARG A 769 -43.22 34.98 11.30
C ARG A 769 -41.91 34.26 11.63
N HIS A 770 -41.56 34.16 12.91
CA HIS A 770 -40.35 33.47 13.39
C HIS A 770 -40.53 31.95 13.39
N LYS A 771 -41.73 31.45 13.73
CA LYS A 771 -42.10 30.03 13.65
C LYS A 771 -42.00 29.47 12.23
N ARG A 772 -42.56 30.17 11.23
CA ARG A 772 -42.42 29.80 9.80
C ARG A 772 -40.97 29.89 9.31
N GLY A 773 -40.17 30.77 9.90
CA GLY A 773 -38.73 30.82 9.66
C GLY A 773 -38.03 29.55 10.12
N ILE A 774 -38.24 29.11 11.37
CA ILE A 774 -37.54 27.96 11.98
C ILE A 774 -37.93 26.62 11.34
N GLN A 775 -39.20 26.45 10.92
CA GLN A 775 -39.66 25.22 10.23
C GLN A 775 -39.02 25.02 8.83
N MET A 776 -38.45 26.06 8.22
CA MET A 776 -37.77 25.97 6.92
C MET A 776 -36.28 25.58 7.01
N TYR A 777 -35.74 25.31 8.21
CA TYR A 777 -34.30 25.18 8.43
C TYR A 777 -33.88 23.78 8.91
N GLY A 778 -33.41 22.94 7.97
CA GLY A 778 -32.75 21.67 8.27
C GLY A 778 -31.32 21.81 8.82
N ARG A 779 -30.61 20.69 9.00
CA ARG A 779 -29.20 20.63 9.48
C ARG A 779 -28.17 21.40 8.63
N GLU A 780 -28.55 21.82 7.42
CA GLU A 780 -27.74 22.65 6.52
C GLU A 780 -27.92 24.16 6.77
N SER A 781 -28.83 24.54 7.67
CA SER A 781 -29.02 25.94 8.08
C SER A 781 -28.01 26.37 9.15
N SER A 782 -27.71 27.68 9.23
CA SER A 782 -26.79 28.22 10.24
C SER A 782 -27.27 27.96 11.68
N ILE A 783 -28.56 28.18 11.95
CA ILE A 783 -29.18 27.98 13.27
C ILE A 783 -29.30 26.49 13.59
N GLY A 784 -29.80 25.67 12.67
CA GLY A 784 -29.93 24.22 12.85
C GLY A 784 -28.59 23.53 13.06
N SER A 785 -27.53 23.98 12.36
CA SER A 785 -26.17 23.49 12.57
C SER A 785 -25.64 23.82 13.97
N TRP A 786 -25.91 25.02 14.50
CA TRP A 786 -25.53 25.39 15.88
C TRP A 786 -26.27 24.56 16.93
N ILE A 787 -27.59 24.40 16.78
CA ILE A 787 -28.40 23.59 17.72
C ILE A 787 -27.89 22.14 17.73
N LEU A 788 -27.72 21.54 16.55
CA LEU A 788 -27.23 20.16 16.44
C LEU A 788 -25.82 20.00 17.02
N PHE A 789 -24.93 20.98 16.77
CA PHE A 789 -23.60 20.99 17.36
C PHE A 789 -23.65 21.02 18.90
N SER A 790 -24.44 21.92 19.48
CA SER A 790 -24.55 22.04 20.94
C SER A 790 -25.13 20.77 21.59
N VAL A 791 -26.15 20.17 20.96
CA VAL A 791 -26.75 18.91 21.44
C VAL A 791 -25.74 17.76 21.39
N LEU A 792 -25.06 17.59 20.25
CA LEU A 792 -24.05 16.53 20.09
C LEU A 792 -22.88 16.73 21.06
N LEU A 793 -22.38 17.97 21.21
CA LEU A 793 -21.31 18.29 22.12
C LEU A 793 -21.70 18.00 23.58
N LEU A 794 -22.93 18.33 23.99
CA LEU A 794 -23.43 18.03 25.33
C LEU A 794 -23.50 16.53 25.59
N ILE A 795 -24.03 15.74 24.64
CA ILE A 795 -24.06 14.28 24.74
C ILE A 795 -22.66 13.70 24.90
N LEU A 796 -21.70 14.21 24.12
CA LEU A 796 -20.31 13.75 24.13
C LEU A 796 -19.58 14.13 25.43
N ILE A 797 -19.80 15.33 25.97
CA ILE A 797 -19.26 15.74 27.27
C ILE A 797 -19.88 14.90 28.39
N MET A 798 -21.19 14.66 28.36
CA MET A 798 -21.86 13.79 29.33
C MET A 798 -21.26 12.38 29.30
N PHE A 799 -20.98 11.85 28.11
CA PHE A 799 -20.30 10.57 27.97
C PHE A 799 -18.87 10.58 28.51
N LEU A 800 -18.09 11.64 28.23
CA LEU A 800 -16.73 11.81 28.75
C LEU A 800 -16.71 11.81 30.29
N VAL A 801 -17.66 12.50 30.92
CA VAL A 801 -17.81 12.50 32.37
C VAL A 801 -18.20 11.11 32.87
N TRP A 802 -19.08 10.41 32.17
CA TRP A 802 -19.54 9.06 32.51
C TRP A 802 -18.46 7.96 32.38
N LEU A 803 -17.39 8.17 31.61
CA LEU A 803 -16.37 7.13 31.37
C LEU A 803 -15.93 6.42 32.66
N PRO A 804 -16.03 5.09 32.72
CA PRO A 804 -15.76 4.36 33.94
C PRO A 804 -14.25 4.32 34.24
N ILE A 805 -13.91 4.19 35.53
CA ILE A 805 -12.55 4.00 36.02
C ILE A 805 -12.60 3.06 37.23
N ALA A 806 -11.52 2.33 37.49
CA ALA A 806 -11.44 1.42 38.63
C ALA A 806 -11.57 2.21 39.96
N GLU A 807 -12.39 1.69 40.88
CA GLU A 807 -12.54 2.27 42.22
C GLU A 807 -11.26 2.07 43.03
N SER A 808 -10.75 3.14 43.63
CA SER A 808 -9.56 3.16 44.48
C SER A 808 -9.54 4.44 45.31
N ASP A 809 -8.73 4.51 46.35
CA ASP A 809 -8.61 5.70 47.22
C ASP A 809 -8.25 6.98 46.45
N ASP A 810 -7.45 6.86 45.37
CA ASP A 810 -7.07 7.96 44.46
C ASP A 810 -8.04 8.17 43.27
N PHE A 811 -9.31 7.78 43.40
CA PHE A 811 -10.28 7.83 42.30
C PHE A 811 -10.33 9.18 41.58
N ARG A 812 -10.35 10.28 42.34
CA ARG A 812 -10.44 11.64 41.79
C ARG A 812 -9.21 12.02 40.96
N PHE A 813 -8.01 11.70 41.45
CA PHE A 813 -6.76 11.95 40.73
C PHE A 813 -6.72 11.16 39.42
N LYS A 814 -7.02 9.86 39.47
CA LYS A 814 -7.07 9.00 38.28
C LYS A 814 -8.12 9.50 37.27
N LYS A 815 -9.28 9.98 37.74
CA LYS A 815 -10.32 10.57 36.89
C LYS A 815 -9.87 11.87 36.22
N VAL A 816 -9.19 12.75 36.94
CA VAL A 816 -8.62 13.99 36.37
C VAL A 816 -7.51 13.68 35.36
N LEU A 817 -6.62 12.74 35.67
CA LEU A 817 -5.58 12.27 34.73
C LEU A 817 -6.20 11.71 33.45
N GLN A 818 -7.22 10.85 33.58
CA GLN A 818 -7.98 10.25 32.47
C GLN A 818 -8.61 11.33 31.59
N VAL A 819 -9.40 12.24 32.18
CA VAL A 819 -10.09 13.31 31.44
C VAL A 819 -9.09 14.25 30.77
N SER A 820 -8.00 14.60 31.45
CA SER A 820 -6.95 15.46 30.90
C SER A 820 -6.27 14.81 29.69
N ASN A 821 -5.93 13.52 29.79
CA ASN A 821 -5.33 12.77 28.68
C ASN A 821 -6.28 12.66 27.46
N VAL A 822 -7.57 12.40 27.71
CA VAL A 822 -8.57 12.33 26.64
C VAL A 822 -8.75 13.70 25.96
N LEU A 823 -8.88 14.77 26.74
CA LEU A 823 -9.07 16.13 26.20
C LEU A 823 -7.83 16.68 25.49
N LEU A 824 -6.62 16.31 25.94
CA LEU A 824 -5.38 16.61 25.23
C LEU A 824 -5.32 15.89 23.88
N THR A 825 -5.63 14.58 23.87
CA THR A 825 -5.70 13.79 22.63
C THR A 825 -6.76 14.35 21.69
N LEU A 826 -7.92 14.71 22.22
CA LEU A 826 -9.00 15.36 21.49
C LEU A 826 -8.52 16.66 20.84
N SER A 827 -7.81 17.50 21.59
CA SER A 827 -7.30 18.78 21.07
C SER A 827 -6.34 18.57 19.90
N ILE A 828 -5.42 17.60 20.01
CA ILE A 828 -4.49 17.23 18.93
C ILE A 828 -5.27 16.78 17.69
N PHE A 829 -6.25 15.88 17.85
CA PHE A 829 -7.08 15.38 16.74
C PHE A 829 -7.96 16.48 16.12
N ILE A 830 -8.46 17.44 16.91
CA ILE A 830 -9.21 18.59 16.40
C ILE A 830 -8.31 19.48 15.54
N LEU A 831 -7.07 19.76 15.97
CA LEU A 831 -6.12 20.56 15.19
C LEU A 831 -5.75 19.86 13.87
N MET A 832 -5.49 18.54 13.93
CA MET A 832 -5.26 17.73 12.73
C MET A 832 -6.49 17.74 11.82
N ALA A 833 -7.70 17.58 12.36
CA ALA A 833 -8.95 17.61 11.59
C ALA A 833 -9.21 19.00 10.98
N PHE A 834 -8.89 20.09 11.67
CA PHE A 834 -8.96 21.46 11.12
C PHE A 834 -8.00 21.67 9.96
N SER A 835 -6.76 21.21 10.10
CA SER A 835 -5.78 21.22 9.02
C SER A 835 -6.27 20.41 7.81
N LEU A 836 -6.77 19.19 8.04
CA LEU A 836 -7.34 18.36 6.97
C LEU A 836 -8.59 19.00 6.34
N ASN A 837 -9.45 19.62 7.14
CA ASN A 837 -10.65 20.30 6.65
C ASN A 837 -10.30 21.52 5.80
N LEU A 838 -9.22 22.22 6.12
CA LEU A 838 -8.72 23.30 5.28
C LEU A 838 -8.24 22.77 3.91
N HIS A 839 -7.42 21.73 3.89
CA HIS A 839 -6.93 21.11 2.65
C HIS A 839 -8.06 20.44 1.85
N THR A 840 -8.66 19.39 2.39
CA THR A 840 -9.63 18.59 1.66
C THR A 840 -10.99 19.27 1.60
N GLY A 841 -11.46 19.79 2.74
CA GLY A 841 -12.80 20.35 2.85
C GLY A 841 -12.97 21.63 2.03
N TYR A 842 -12.19 22.68 2.34
CA TYR A 842 -12.38 23.99 1.73
C TYR A 842 -11.71 24.16 0.37
N THR A 843 -10.53 23.57 0.14
CA THR A 843 -9.82 23.74 -1.14
C THR A 843 -10.01 22.59 -2.14
N GLY A 844 -10.56 21.45 -1.71
CA GLY A 844 -10.73 20.28 -2.57
C GLY A 844 -9.46 19.45 -2.81
N MET A 845 -8.37 19.77 -2.10
CA MET A 845 -7.11 19.04 -2.21
C MET A 845 -7.07 17.85 -1.25
N VAL A 846 -7.28 16.64 -1.77
CA VAL A 846 -7.28 15.42 -0.94
C VAL A 846 -5.89 15.14 -0.38
N ASN A 847 -5.71 15.36 0.92
CA ASN A 847 -4.44 15.14 1.61
C ASN A 847 -4.50 13.90 2.52
N PHE A 848 -3.86 12.79 2.12
CA PHE A 848 -3.74 11.58 2.94
C PHE A 848 -2.41 11.52 3.73
N GLY A 849 -1.54 12.52 3.59
CA GLY A 849 -0.26 12.59 4.27
C GLY A 849 -0.21 13.64 5.37
N ILE A 850 -1.30 13.92 6.07
CA ILE A 850 -1.29 14.97 7.10
C ILE A 850 -0.25 14.72 8.19
N ILE A 851 0.05 13.44 8.47
CA ILE A 851 1.09 13.03 9.41
C ILE A 851 2.48 13.56 9.04
N PHE A 852 2.77 13.79 7.76
CA PHE A 852 4.01 14.43 7.32
C PHE A 852 4.24 15.76 8.02
N PHE A 853 3.22 16.63 8.03
CA PHE A 853 3.31 17.96 8.65
C PHE A 853 3.31 17.90 10.17
N VAL A 854 2.53 16.97 10.75
CA VAL A 854 2.52 16.71 12.20
C VAL A 854 3.90 16.25 12.66
N SER A 855 4.52 15.32 11.94
CA SER A 855 5.84 14.79 12.28
C SER A 855 6.93 15.83 12.13
N ILE A 856 6.88 16.71 11.12
CA ILE A 856 7.82 17.85 11.05
C ILE A 856 7.75 18.68 12.34
N GLY A 857 6.55 19.01 12.83
CA GLY A 857 6.38 19.72 14.10
C GLY A 857 6.93 18.96 15.30
N ALA A 858 6.57 17.68 15.44
CA ALA A 858 6.99 16.83 16.56
C ALA A 858 8.52 16.62 16.60
N ILE A 859 9.12 16.28 15.45
CA ILE A 859 10.56 16.04 15.29
C ILE A 859 11.35 17.33 15.55
N THR A 860 10.91 18.45 14.96
CA THR A 860 11.61 19.74 15.14
C THR A 860 11.61 20.17 16.60
N VAL A 861 10.48 20.04 17.29
CA VAL A 861 10.40 20.37 18.72
C VAL A 861 11.29 19.44 19.52
N GLY A 862 11.15 18.12 19.38
CA GLY A 862 11.91 17.15 20.17
C GLY A 862 13.43 17.30 19.99
N ILE A 863 13.91 17.49 18.76
CA ILE A 863 15.35 17.67 18.48
C ILE A 863 15.88 19.00 19.00
N LEU A 864 15.16 20.11 18.75
CA LEU A 864 15.65 21.43 19.13
C LEU A 864 15.66 21.60 20.65
N THR A 865 14.70 21.03 21.38
CA THR A 865 14.61 21.18 22.84
C THR A 865 15.52 20.26 23.62
N ALA A 866 15.94 19.14 23.04
CA ALA A 866 16.73 18.16 23.77
C ALA A 866 18.11 18.69 24.16
N PRO A 867 18.67 18.24 25.31
CA PRO A 867 20.00 18.64 25.75
C PRO A 867 21.11 18.31 24.74
N GLU A 868 22.17 19.12 24.72
CA GLU A 868 23.34 18.90 23.84
C GLU A 868 24.01 17.55 24.14
N ASP A 869 24.02 17.10 25.41
CA ASP A 869 24.56 15.81 25.84
C ASP A 869 23.85 14.59 25.21
N LEU A 870 22.60 14.78 24.77
CA LEU A 870 21.77 13.75 24.14
C LEU A 870 21.64 13.95 22.63
N HIS A 871 22.60 14.65 22.01
CA HIS A 871 22.62 15.00 20.58
C HIS A 871 21.50 15.96 20.14
N GLY A 872 20.96 16.75 21.08
CA GLY A 872 20.01 17.85 20.81
C GLY A 872 20.66 19.22 20.70
N TYR A 873 19.86 20.28 20.58
CA TYR A 873 20.34 21.68 20.45
C TYR A 873 20.11 22.57 21.68
N GLY A 874 19.43 22.10 22.72
CA GLY A 874 19.21 22.81 23.99
C GLY A 874 18.38 24.10 23.89
N TRP A 875 17.55 24.26 22.85
CA TRP A 875 16.70 25.44 22.70
C TRP A 875 15.53 25.45 23.69
N GLY A 876 15.08 26.65 24.06
CA GLY A 876 13.84 26.81 24.81
C GLY A 876 12.63 26.26 24.05
N VAL A 877 11.66 25.70 24.79
CA VAL A 877 10.49 25.02 24.23
C VAL A 877 9.62 25.94 23.35
N LEU A 878 9.41 27.20 23.76
CA LEU A 878 8.61 28.16 22.98
C LEU A 878 9.26 28.53 21.64
N PRO A 879 10.54 28.96 21.57
CA PRO A 879 11.22 29.16 20.29
C PRO A 879 11.18 27.92 19.38
N ALA A 880 11.44 26.73 19.93
CA ALA A 880 11.44 25.48 19.17
C ALA A 880 10.07 25.17 18.54
N THR A 881 8.97 25.41 19.27
CA THR A 881 7.62 25.23 18.72
C THR A 881 7.29 26.20 17.60
N ILE A 882 7.66 27.47 17.74
CA ILE A 882 7.43 28.47 16.69
C ILE A 882 8.18 28.06 15.43
N VAL A 883 9.44 27.64 15.55
CA VAL A 883 10.22 27.13 14.42
C VAL A 883 9.56 25.88 13.82
N GLY A 884 9.10 24.93 14.62
CA GLY A 884 8.36 23.75 14.13
C GLY A 884 7.11 24.10 13.32
N ILE A 885 6.32 25.09 13.79
CA ILE A 885 5.10 25.56 13.10
C ILE A 885 5.44 26.26 11.78
N VAL A 886 6.46 27.11 11.77
CA VAL A 886 6.91 27.83 10.58
C VAL A 886 7.51 26.87 9.56
N LEU A 887 8.35 25.94 10.01
CA LEU A 887 8.99 24.93 9.17
C LEU A 887 7.92 24.04 8.49
N ALA A 888 6.93 23.56 9.25
CA ALA A 888 5.81 22.81 8.68
C ALA A 888 5.06 23.64 7.62
N GLY A 889 4.83 24.94 7.87
CA GLY A 889 4.23 25.86 6.91
C GLY A 889 5.06 26.06 5.64
N ILE A 890 6.38 26.17 5.75
CA ILE A 890 7.32 26.26 4.62
C ILE A 890 7.25 24.99 3.79
N PHE A 891 7.31 23.81 4.41
CA PHE A 891 7.15 22.53 3.71
C PHE A 891 5.78 22.41 3.04
N GLY A 892 4.71 22.89 3.69
CA GLY A 892 3.38 22.97 3.09
C GLY A 892 3.34 23.87 1.85
N TRP A 893 3.91 25.06 1.94
CA TRP A 893 4.01 25.99 0.81
C TRP A 893 4.85 25.41 -0.34
N ALA A 894 6.01 24.84 -0.01
CA ALA A 894 6.93 24.23 -0.98
C ALA A 894 6.26 23.05 -1.71
N LEU A 895 5.47 22.24 -1.00
CA LEU A 895 4.75 21.11 -1.58
C LEU A 895 3.67 21.56 -2.58
N ALA A 896 3.08 22.73 -2.40
CA ALA A 896 2.01 23.22 -3.27
C ALA A 896 2.48 23.50 -4.70
N TYR A 897 3.73 23.94 -4.89
CA TYR A 897 4.25 24.28 -6.21
C TYR A 897 4.31 23.09 -7.19
N PRO A 898 4.94 21.94 -6.85
CA PRO A 898 4.94 20.78 -7.73
C PRO A 898 3.57 20.11 -7.82
N THR A 899 2.73 20.25 -6.80
CA THR A 899 1.47 19.50 -6.71
C THR A 899 0.24 20.23 -7.26
N ALA A 900 0.25 21.56 -7.35
CA ALA A 900 -0.88 22.33 -7.88
C ALA A 900 -1.24 22.00 -9.33
N ARG A 901 -0.32 21.37 -10.09
CA ARG A 901 -0.53 20.92 -11.47
C ARG A 901 -0.97 19.46 -11.58
N LEU A 902 -1.00 18.75 -10.46
CA LEU A 902 -1.34 17.34 -10.40
C LEU A 902 -2.85 17.17 -10.20
N ARG A 903 -3.40 16.10 -10.79
CA ARG A 903 -4.74 15.62 -10.43
C ARG A 903 -4.82 15.36 -8.92
N THR A 904 -5.99 15.56 -8.32
CA THR A 904 -6.25 15.33 -6.89
C THR A 904 -5.74 13.99 -6.37
N ASP A 905 -5.85 12.95 -7.19
CA ASP A 905 -5.44 11.58 -6.83
C ASP A 905 -3.91 11.47 -6.69
N TYR A 906 -3.15 12.16 -7.55
CA TYR A 906 -1.70 12.21 -7.47
C TYR A 906 -1.22 13.00 -6.24
N PHE A 907 -1.91 14.10 -5.91
CA PHE A 907 -1.61 14.85 -4.69
C PHE A 907 -1.80 13.97 -3.44
N ALA A 908 -2.89 13.19 -3.40
CA ALA A 908 -3.17 12.28 -2.31
C ALA A 908 -2.07 11.20 -2.16
N ILE A 909 -1.60 10.61 -3.27
CA ILE A 909 -0.50 9.62 -3.28
C ILE A 909 0.83 10.23 -2.83
N VAL A 910 1.18 11.42 -3.33
CA VAL A 910 2.44 12.11 -3.00
C VAL A 910 2.50 12.45 -1.52
N THR A 911 1.41 12.94 -0.94
CA THR A 911 1.36 13.31 0.47
C THR A 911 1.58 12.09 1.39
N ILE A 912 0.96 10.93 1.09
CA ILE A 912 1.22 9.69 1.86
C ILE A 912 2.68 9.28 1.75
N SER A 913 3.22 9.32 0.52
CA SER A 913 4.59 8.93 0.24
C SER A 913 5.59 9.78 1.04
N LEU A 914 5.33 11.09 1.18
CA LEU A 914 6.16 11.99 2.01
C LEU A 914 6.09 11.65 3.50
N GLY A 915 4.90 11.32 4.02
CA GLY A 915 4.78 10.84 5.40
C GLY A 915 5.59 9.57 5.65
N GLU A 916 5.56 8.65 4.69
CA GLU A 916 6.32 7.39 4.76
C GLU A 916 7.85 7.63 4.63
N ILE A 917 8.26 8.56 3.77
CA ILE A 917 9.66 8.99 3.66
C ILE A 917 10.16 9.49 5.02
N VAL A 918 9.44 10.40 5.68
CA VAL A 918 9.85 10.93 7.00
C VAL A 918 9.83 9.84 8.07
N ARG A 919 8.88 8.91 8.02
CA ARG A 919 8.81 7.79 8.97
C ARG A 919 10.08 6.93 8.89
N VAL A 920 10.47 6.55 7.69
CA VAL A 920 11.66 5.71 7.50
C VAL A 920 12.94 6.52 7.74
N LEU A 921 12.98 7.81 7.40
CA LEU A 921 14.09 8.70 7.76
C LEU A 921 14.29 8.75 9.28
N LEU A 922 13.22 8.88 10.08
CA LEU A 922 13.32 8.85 11.54
C LEU A 922 13.89 7.51 12.07
N GLY A 923 13.59 6.41 11.38
CA GLY A 923 14.14 5.09 11.69
C GLY A 923 15.58 4.89 11.20
N GLY A 924 15.99 5.54 10.10
CA GLY A 924 17.26 5.29 9.41
C GLY A 924 18.37 6.31 9.69
N GLU A 925 18.03 7.59 9.84
CA GLU A 925 18.98 8.70 9.94
C GLU A 925 19.35 9.02 11.40
N PRO A 926 20.64 8.93 11.78
CA PRO A 926 21.06 9.26 13.14
C PRO A 926 20.83 10.73 13.51
N LEU A 927 20.91 11.67 12.56
CA LEU A 927 20.64 13.10 12.81
C LEU A 927 19.22 13.39 13.30
N LEU A 928 18.29 12.46 13.07
CA LEU A 928 16.91 12.59 13.53
C LEU A 928 16.66 11.85 14.86
N ARG A 929 17.71 11.35 15.52
CA ARG A 929 17.62 10.60 16.77
C ARG A 929 18.21 11.41 17.92
N VAL A 930 17.53 11.34 19.06
CA VAL A 930 17.90 12.05 20.28
C VAL A 930 17.44 11.20 21.46
N GLY A 931 18.31 11.01 22.46
CA GLY A 931 17.99 10.21 23.65
C GLY A 931 19.21 9.55 24.27
N SER A 932 19.00 8.83 25.38
CA SER A 932 20.08 8.16 26.10
C SER A 932 20.71 7.03 25.27
N ILE A 933 22.04 6.88 25.41
CA ILE A 933 22.85 5.89 24.69
C ILE A 933 22.32 4.50 25.03
N GLY A 934 21.63 3.85 24.08
CA GLY A 934 21.06 2.50 24.24
C GLY A 934 19.57 2.38 23.88
N LEU A 935 18.81 3.48 23.85
CA LEU A 935 17.43 3.48 23.33
C LEU A 935 17.46 3.62 21.81
N GLY A 936 17.81 2.52 21.14
CA GLY A 936 17.87 2.46 19.68
C GLY A 936 16.48 2.72 19.07
N ILE A 937 16.37 3.83 18.32
CA ILE A 937 15.26 4.23 17.41
C ILE A 937 14.26 5.23 18.05
N GLY A 938 14.38 6.52 17.74
CA GLY A 938 13.37 7.56 18.09
C GLY A 938 13.93 8.86 18.66
N ILE A 939 13.04 9.70 19.20
CA ILE A 939 13.36 10.95 19.92
C ILE A 939 12.75 10.87 21.32
N ALA A 940 13.56 11.02 22.36
CA ALA A 940 13.14 10.97 23.76
C ALA A 940 13.97 11.91 24.64
N ALA A 941 13.60 12.02 25.92
CA ALA A 941 14.36 12.75 26.94
C ALA A 941 14.59 14.25 26.63
N TYR A 942 13.58 14.90 26.07
CA TYR A 942 13.54 16.36 25.91
C TYR A 942 12.68 17.00 27.02
N PRO A 943 13.02 18.23 27.46
CA PRO A 943 12.29 18.91 28.53
C PRO A 943 10.87 19.26 28.10
N LEU A 944 9.92 19.12 29.03
CA LEU A 944 8.51 19.43 28.78
C LEU A 944 8.20 20.90 29.11
N PRO A 945 7.27 21.56 28.38
CA PRO A 945 6.97 22.97 28.60
C PRO A 945 6.39 23.22 30.00
N LEU A 946 6.96 24.19 30.72
CA LEU A 946 6.46 24.61 32.04
C LEU A 946 6.44 23.50 33.11
N GLU A 947 7.14 22.38 32.90
CA GLU A 947 7.18 21.27 33.87
C GLU A 947 7.79 21.68 35.21
N ASN A 948 8.96 22.34 35.16
CA ASN A 948 9.64 22.86 36.35
C ASN A 948 8.75 23.86 37.10
N TRP A 949 8.09 24.78 36.38
CA TRP A 949 7.18 25.76 36.98
C TRP A 949 5.93 25.10 37.58
N TRP A 950 5.42 24.03 36.96
CA TRP A 950 4.22 23.33 37.42
C TRP A 950 4.45 22.63 38.76
N PHE A 951 5.58 21.91 38.91
CA PHE A 951 5.87 21.12 40.11
C PHE A 951 6.71 21.87 41.16
N CYS A 952 7.64 22.73 40.77
CA CYS A 952 8.53 23.44 41.71
C CYS A 952 8.16 24.92 41.90
N GLY A 953 7.19 25.46 41.14
CA GLY A 953 6.76 26.86 41.27
C GLY A 953 7.87 27.84 40.87
N SER A 954 8.24 28.72 41.80
CA SER A 954 9.34 29.68 41.64
C SER A 954 10.71 29.17 42.07
N ASN A 955 10.80 27.95 42.60
CA ASN A 955 12.05 27.39 43.10
C ASN A 955 12.93 26.87 41.95
N GLU A 956 14.25 27.06 42.07
CA GLU A 956 15.23 26.64 41.07
C GLU A 956 15.64 25.17 41.28
N ILE A 957 15.90 24.46 40.18
CA ILE A 957 16.28 23.04 40.13
C ILE A 957 17.67 22.94 39.51
N GLY A 958 18.59 22.19 40.13
CA GLY A 958 19.93 21.97 39.59
C GLY A 958 20.91 21.24 40.52
N PRO A 959 22.12 20.97 40.04
CA PRO A 959 23.17 20.36 40.85
C PRO A 959 23.57 21.32 41.99
N GLY A 960 23.31 20.92 43.25
CA GLY A 960 23.60 21.71 44.45
C GLY A 960 22.37 22.37 45.10
N THR A 961 21.18 22.23 44.53
CA THR A 961 19.90 22.57 45.18
C THR A 961 19.29 21.35 45.88
N GLN A 962 18.27 21.54 46.72
CA GLN A 962 17.58 20.43 47.40
C GLN A 962 16.86 19.47 46.45
N TRP A 963 16.50 19.94 45.25
CA TRP A 963 15.82 19.16 44.21
C TRP A 963 16.74 19.04 42.99
N ALA A 964 16.94 17.81 42.50
CA ALA A 964 17.76 17.53 41.33
C ALA A 964 16.90 17.36 40.06
N ASP A 965 15.67 16.88 40.21
CA ASP A 965 14.69 16.65 39.14
C ASP A 965 13.32 17.26 39.51
N PRO A 966 12.52 17.77 38.55
CA PRO A 966 11.12 18.17 38.79
C PRO A 966 10.26 17.13 39.53
N ALA A 967 10.58 15.83 39.39
CA ALA A 967 9.92 14.76 40.13
C ALA A 967 10.14 14.86 41.66
N ASP A 968 11.30 15.34 42.11
CA ASP A 968 11.61 15.48 43.54
C ASP A 968 10.70 16.55 44.18
N CYS A 969 10.44 17.65 43.46
CA CYS A 969 9.51 18.69 43.91
C CYS A 969 8.05 18.19 44.02
N ARG A 970 7.66 17.25 43.15
CA ARG A 970 6.31 16.68 43.16
C ARG A 970 6.08 15.83 44.41
N ASP A 971 7.09 15.07 44.83
CA ASP A 971 6.95 14.09 45.90
C ASP A 971 7.07 14.75 47.29
N ASP A 972 7.81 15.85 47.43
CA ASP A 972 7.96 16.65 48.67
C ASP A 972 6.96 17.85 48.77
N ALA A 973 5.67 17.56 48.57
CA ALA A 973 4.60 18.57 48.48
C ALA A 973 4.39 19.44 49.75
N LEU A 974 4.92 19.04 50.91
CA LEU A 974 4.82 19.79 52.17
C LEU A 974 5.76 21.00 52.25
N LEU A 975 6.75 21.08 51.35
CA LEU A 975 7.83 22.10 51.38
C LEU A 975 7.73 23.13 50.26
N VAL A 976 6.86 22.94 49.26
CA VAL A 976 6.80 23.75 48.03
C VAL A 976 5.36 24.17 47.69
N ASP A 977 5.09 25.48 47.71
CA ASP A 977 3.83 26.07 47.21
C ASP A 977 3.81 26.07 45.67
N SER A 978 3.56 24.90 45.06
CA SER A 978 3.52 24.75 43.60
C SER A 978 2.11 24.96 43.02
N PRO A 979 2.00 25.43 41.75
CA PRO A 979 0.72 25.49 41.04
C PRO A 979 0.01 24.13 40.96
N ALA A 980 0.77 23.02 40.84
CA ALA A 980 0.23 21.67 40.86
C ALA A 980 -0.45 21.34 42.20
N TYR A 981 0.14 21.74 43.33
CA TYR A 981 -0.43 21.53 44.66
C TYR A 981 -1.73 22.33 44.85
N GLN A 982 -1.72 23.62 44.48
CA GLN A 982 -2.91 24.48 44.57
C GLN A 982 -4.08 23.94 43.74
N MET A 983 -3.81 23.49 42.50
CA MET A 983 -4.87 22.87 41.68
C MET A 983 -5.31 21.52 42.25
N GLY A 984 -4.40 20.76 42.85
CA GLY A 984 -4.71 19.53 43.57
C GLY A 984 -5.67 19.77 44.75
N GLU A 985 -5.48 20.86 45.48
CA GLU A 985 -6.37 21.27 46.58
C GLU A 985 -7.74 21.73 46.06
N ILE A 986 -7.78 22.60 45.04
CA ILE A 986 -9.02 23.09 44.40
C ILE A 986 -9.87 21.94 43.87
N LEU A 987 -9.24 20.95 43.24
CA LEU A 987 -9.90 19.76 42.71
C LEU A 987 -10.09 18.66 43.77
N SER A 988 -9.62 18.88 45.00
CA SER A 988 -9.67 17.96 46.14
C SER A 988 -9.14 16.56 45.79
N LEU A 989 -7.92 16.50 45.27
CA LEU A 989 -7.26 15.30 44.76
C LEU A 989 -6.43 14.55 45.82
N GLY A 990 -6.07 15.19 46.94
CA GLY A 990 -5.20 14.60 47.97
C GLY A 990 -3.71 14.55 47.63
N GLN A 991 -3.35 14.87 46.39
CA GLN A 991 -1.99 14.92 45.85
C GLN A 991 -1.89 16.01 44.76
N PRO A 992 -0.68 16.45 44.37
CA PRO A 992 -0.49 17.47 43.33
C PRO A 992 -1.14 17.07 41.99
N ALA A 993 -1.72 18.03 41.28
CA ALA A 993 -2.40 17.78 40.02
C ALA A 993 -1.42 17.26 38.92
N PRO A 994 -1.86 16.30 38.08
CA PRO A 994 -0.98 15.68 37.09
C PRO A 994 -0.57 16.68 36.00
N TYR A 995 0.66 16.57 35.50
CA TYR A 995 1.19 17.44 34.43
C TYR A 995 0.32 17.43 33.15
N MET A 996 -0.35 16.31 32.87
CA MET A 996 -1.30 16.20 31.76
C MET A 996 -2.43 17.24 31.83
N PHE A 997 -2.78 17.74 33.02
CA PHE A 997 -3.79 18.78 33.21
C PHE A 997 -3.36 20.12 32.61
N ILE A 998 -2.12 20.58 32.86
CA ILE A 998 -1.64 21.85 32.30
C ILE A 998 -1.47 21.75 30.78
N LEU A 999 -0.97 20.61 30.27
CA LEU A 999 -0.90 20.36 28.83
C LEU A 999 -2.29 20.39 28.16
N MET A 1000 -3.31 19.82 28.82
CA MET A 1000 -4.70 19.90 28.36
C MET A 1000 -5.19 21.36 28.29
N VAL A 1001 -4.90 22.19 29.29
CA VAL A 1001 -5.29 23.61 29.26
C VAL A 1001 -4.63 24.33 28.08
N ILE A 1002 -3.33 24.13 27.87
CA ILE A 1002 -2.58 24.71 26.74
C ILE A 1002 -3.18 24.25 25.40
N SER A 1003 -3.53 22.97 25.28
CA SER A 1003 -4.09 22.41 24.04
C SER A 1003 -5.49 22.93 23.74
N ILE A 1004 -6.36 23.08 24.75
CA ILE A 1004 -7.70 23.65 24.59
C ILE A 1004 -7.62 25.11 24.17
N ILE A 1005 -6.75 25.91 24.79
CA ILE A 1005 -6.53 27.31 24.41
C ILE A 1005 -6.06 27.37 22.95
N SER A 1006 -5.11 26.50 22.57
CA SER A 1006 -4.61 26.40 21.18
C SER A 1006 -5.74 26.11 20.19
N VAL A 1007 -6.65 25.18 20.51
CA VAL A 1007 -7.82 24.86 19.67
C VAL A 1007 -8.76 26.07 19.53
N ILE A 1008 -9.06 26.78 20.62
CA ILE A 1008 -9.94 27.96 20.59
C ILE A 1008 -9.34 29.07 19.73
N VAL A 1009 -8.04 29.33 19.89
CA VAL A 1009 -7.31 30.34 19.09
C VAL A 1009 -7.34 29.96 17.61
N VAL A 1010 -7.00 28.72 17.26
CA VAL A 1010 -7.00 28.24 15.88
C VAL A 1010 -8.41 28.24 15.27
N TRP A 1011 -9.43 27.83 16.03
CA TRP A 1011 -10.82 27.90 15.57
C TRP A 1011 -11.19 29.35 15.25
N LYS A 1012 -11.01 30.29 16.17
CA LYS A 1012 -11.34 31.70 15.95
C LYS A 1012 -10.60 32.28 14.74
N MET A 1013 -9.32 31.95 14.60
CA MET A 1013 -8.50 32.31 13.43
C MET A 1013 -9.11 31.76 12.13
N LEU A 1014 -9.37 30.46 12.05
CA LEU A 1014 -9.93 29.81 10.86
C LEU A 1014 -11.32 30.34 10.52
N SER A 1015 -12.21 30.53 11.50
CA SER A 1015 -13.55 31.08 11.25
C SER A 1015 -13.49 32.50 10.66
N THR A 1016 -12.51 33.30 11.07
CA THR A 1016 -12.27 34.64 10.52
C THR A 1016 -11.72 34.55 9.09
N LEU A 1017 -10.73 33.69 8.85
CA LEU A 1017 -10.12 33.52 7.52
C LEU A 1017 -11.09 32.95 6.49
N ILE A 1018 -11.93 31.99 6.87
CA ILE A 1018 -12.87 31.30 5.97
C ILE A 1018 -14.08 32.19 5.63
N SER A 1019 -14.47 33.08 6.53
CA SER A 1019 -15.52 34.09 6.26
C SER A 1019 -15.01 35.27 5.41
N SER A 1020 -13.69 35.45 5.32
CA SER A 1020 -13.06 36.48 4.49
C SER A 1020 -13.18 36.19 2.98
N PRO A 1021 -12.84 37.15 2.10
CA PRO A 1021 -12.76 36.92 0.65
C PRO A 1021 -11.87 35.74 0.26
N TRP A 1022 -10.78 35.49 1.00
CA TRP A 1022 -9.87 34.39 0.73
C TRP A 1022 -10.59 33.03 0.83
N GLY A 1023 -11.39 32.81 1.87
CA GLY A 1023 -12.17 31.57 2.03
C GLY A 1023 -13.21 31.37 0.94
N ARG A 1024 -13.80 32.44 0.40
CA ARG A 1024 -14.74 32.35 -0.73
C ARG A 1024 -14.06 31.90 -2.01
N VAL A 1025 -12.84 32.40 -2.28
CA VAL A 1025 -12.04 31.96 -3.43
C VAL A 1025 -11.65 30.48 -3.30
N LEU A 1026 -11.27 30.02 -2.10
CA LEU A 1026 -10.99 28.60 -1.88
C LEU A 1026 -12.18 27.70 -2.19
N LYS A 1027 -13.38 28.09 -1.76
CA LYS A 1027 -14.60 27.35 -2.09
C LYS A 1027 -14.88 27.34 -3.59
N ALA A 1028 -14.67 28.46 -4.28
CA ALA A 1028 -14.82 28.52 -5.73
C ALA A 1028 -13.83 27.57 -6.43
N ILE A 1029 -12.56 27.54 -6.00
CA ILE A 1029 -11.53 26.61 -6.51
C ILE A 1029 -11.94 25.15 -6.30
N ARG A 1030 -12.53 24.82 -5.14
CA ARG A 1030 -13.00 23.46 -4.84
C ARG A 1030 -14.13 23.00 -5.75
N GLU A 1031 -15.11 23.88 -6.00
CA GLU A 1031 -16.28 23.55 -6.83
C GLU A 1031 -15.89 23.42 -8.31
N ASP A 1032 -15.15 24.41 -8.83
CA ASP A 1032 -14.67 24.40 -10.21
C ASP A 1032 -13.41 25.28 -10.34
N GLU A 1033 -12.27 24.60 -10.45
CA GLU A 1033 -10.96 25.23 -10.60
C GLU A 1033 -10.84 26.03 -11.90
N GLU A 1034 -11.39 25.53 -13.01
CA GLU A 1034 -11.29 26.18 -14.33
C GLU A 1034 -12.12 27.47 -14.34
N VAL A 1035 -13.32 27.44 -13.75
CA VAL A 1035 -14.16 28.63 -13.60
C VAL A 1035 -13.49 29.69 -12.71
N ALA A 1036 -12.91 29.29 -11.58
CA ALA A 1036 -12.16 30.22 -10.71
C ALA A 1036 -10.98 30.87 -11.46
N GLN A 1037 -10.28 30.11 -12.32
CA GLN A 1037 -9.20 30.62 -13.15
C GLN A 1037 -9.70 31.64 -14.19
N HIS A 1038 -10.84 31.39 -14.83
CA HIS A 1038 -11.45 32.31 -15.78
C HIS A 1038 -11.90 33.63 -15.14
N HIS A 1039 -12.22 33.62 -13.85
CA HIS A 1039 -12.47 34.83 -13.06
C HIS A 1039 -11.20 35.59 -12.64
N GLY A 1040 -10.00 35.13 -13.06
CA GLY A 1040 -8.73 35.82 -12.82
C GLY A 1040 -8.09 35.53 -11.47
N HIS A 1041 -8.56 34.53 -10.73
CA HIS A 1041 -7.95 34.12 -9.46
C HIS A 1041 -6.74 33.22 -9.71
N ASP A 1042 -5.62 33.50 -9.03
CA ASP A 1042 -4.42 32.65 -9.07
C ASP A 1042 -4.60 31.43 -8.15
N ILE A 1043 -4.99 30.32 -8.75
CA ILE A 1043 -5.25 29.07 -8.04
C ILE A 1043 -4.02 28.59 -7.25
N LEU A 1044 -2.82 28.73 -7.82
CA LEU A 1044 -1.60 28.17 -7.24
C LEU A 1044 -1.25 28.88 -5.93
N THR A 1045 -1.33 30.21 -5.90
CA THR A 1045 -1.04 30.98 -4.68
C THR A 1045 -2.06 30.70 -3.59
N HIS A 1046 -3.34 30.58 -3.94
CA HIS A 1046 -4.40 30.27 -2.98
C HIS A 1046 -4.29 28.84 -2.42
N LYS A 1047 -4.04 27.84 -3.26
CA LYS A 1047 -3.76 26.46 -2.83
C LYS A 1047 -2.50 26.40 -1.96
N ALA A 1048 -1.44 27.11 -2.33
CA ALA A 1048 -0.19 27.14 -1.57
C ALA A 1048 -0.34 27.81 -0.20
N ALA A 1049 -1.03 28.94 -0.12
CA ALA A 1049 -1.32 29.60 1.15
C ALA A 1049 -2.18 28.71 2.06
N SER A 1050 -3.17 28.00 1.48
CA SER A 1050 -4.01 27.09 2.24
C SER A 1050 -3.23 25.88 2.76
N LEU A 1051 -2.32 25.31 1.94
CA LEU A 1051 -1.49 24.18 2.33
C LEU A 1051 -0.47 24.58 3.40
N ALA A 1052 0.13 25.78 3.28
CA ALA A 1052 1.03 26.32 4.28
C ALA A 1052 0.33 26.53 5.64
N LEU A 1053 -0.83 27.18 5.64
CA LEU A 1053 -1.56 27.46 6.88
C LEU A 1053 -2.07 26.18 7.55
N GLY A 1054 -2.58 25.22 6.78
CA GLY A 1054 -2.98 23.94 7.33
C GLY A 1054 -1.79 23.12 7.82
N ALA A 1055 -0.65 23.15 7.12
CA ALA A 1055 0.58 22.50 7.57
C ALA A 1055 1.11 23.10 8.88
N SER A 1056 1.06 24.42 9.05
CA SER A 1056 1.41 25.08 10.32
C SER A 1056 0.52 24.63 11.48
N ILE A 1057 -0.79 24.49 11.26
CA ILE A 1057 -1.73 23.97 12.28
C ILE A 1057 -1.41 22.51 12.61
N ALA A 1058 -1.08 21.69 11.61
CA ALA A 1058 -0.65 20.31 11.83
C ALA A 1058 0.68 20.24 12.59
N GLY A 1059 1.64 21.13 12.30
CA GLY A 1059 2.90 21.25 13.05
C GLY A 1059 2.68 21.59 14.52
N LEU A 1060 1.74 22.48 14.83
CA LEU A 1060 1.32 22.75 16.22
C LEU A 1060 0.72 21.52 16.90
N ALA A 1061 -0.12 20.75 16.19
CA ALA A 1061 -0.66 19.49 16.69
C ALA A 1061 0.47 18.48 16.98
N GLY A 1062 1.49 18.43 16.14
CA GLY A 1062 2.69 17.61 16.31
C GLY A 1062 3.50 17.98 17.55
N ALA A 1063 3.71 19.28 17.79
CA ALA A 1063 4.38 19.76 19.00
C ALA A 1063 3.66 19.31 20.28
N LEU A 1064 2.33 19.49 20.33
CA LEU A 1064 1.51 19.03 21.45
C LEU A 1064 1.55 17.50 21.61
N TRP A 1065 1.62 16.77 20.50
CA TRP A 1065 1.69 15.31 20.54
C TRP A 1065 3.06 14.80 21.01
N ALA A 1066 4.15 15.47 20.64
CA ALA A 1066 5.47 15.18 21.21
C ALA A 1066 5.43 15.31 22.73
N TRP A 1067 4.99 16.46 23.26
CA TRP A 1067 4.89 16.68 24.72
C TRP A 1067 3.99 15.66 25.43
N LYS A 1068 2.92 15.22 24.77
CA LYS A 1068 2.05 14.16 25.30
C LYS A 1068 2.79 12.83 25.42
N LEU A 1069 3.59 12.47 24.41
CA LEU A 1069 4.23 11.16 24.33
C LEU A 1069 5.52 11.07 25.15
N THR A 1070 6.16 12.20 25.49
CA THR A 1070 7.47 12.35 26.18
C THR A 1070 8.67 11.66 25.50
N GLY A 1071 8.41 10.76 24.57
CA GLY A 1071 9.32 10.19 23.60
C GLY A 1071 8.52 9.46 22.51
N PHE A 1072 9.02 9.41 21.28
CA PHE A 1072 8.31 8.77 20.19
C PHE A 1072 9.22 8.05 19.19
N GLU A 1073 8.70 6.92 18.71
CA GLU A 1073 9.32 6.05 17.70
C GLU A 1073 8.63 6.20 16.34
N PRO A 1074 9.29 5.87 15.21
CA PRO A 1074 8.68 5.93 13.87
C PRO A 1074 7.29 5.30 13.72
N THR A 1075 6.93 4.35 14.57
CA THR A 1075 5.61 3.69 14.57
C THR A 1075 4.45 4.66 14.80
N PHE A 1076 4.64 5.78 15.52
CA PHE A 1076 3.58 6.79 15.71
C PHE A 1076 3.10 7.39 14.37
N MET A 1077 3.99 7.42 13.36
CA MET A 1077 3.72 7.96 12.04
C MET A 1077 3.01 6.99 11.09
N SER A 1078 2.81 5.74 11.51
CA SER A 1078 2.13 4.73 10.70
C SER A 1078 0.75 5.26 10.24
N PRO A 1079 0.46 5.29 8.92
CA PRO A 1079 -0.78 5.88 8.41
C PRO A 1079 -2.05 5.24 9.00
N ALA A 1080 -1.99 3.94 9.28
CA ALA A 1080 -3.09 3.17 9.85
C ALA A 1080 -3.48 3.60 11.28
N LYS A 1081 -2.51 3.99 12.11
CA LYS A 1081 -2.74 4.38 13.50
C LYS A 1081 -3.07 5.86 13.69
N SER A 1082 -2.67 6.72 12.74
CA SER A 1082 -2.79 8.18 12.88
C SER A 1082 -3.71 8.81 11.83
N THR A 1083 -3.25 8.88 10.58
CA THR A 1083 -3.92 9.65 9.52
C THR A 1083 -5.32 9.14 9.20
N PHE A 1084 -5.52 7.82 9.23
CA PHE A 1084 -6.82 7.23 8.91
C PHE A 1084 -7.89 7.49 9.98
N LEU A 1085 -7.49 7.60 11.25
CA LEU A 1085 -8.39 8.01 12.33
C LEU A 1085 -8.81 9.47 12.17
N VAL A 1086 -7.90 10.36 11.76
CA VAL A 1086 -8.23 11.76 11.47
C VAL A 1086 -9.14 11.87 10.24
N TRP A 1087 -8.93 11.04 9.22
CA TRP A 1087 -9.86 10.95 8.09
C TRP A 1087 -11.23 10.46 8.50
N ALA A 1088 -11.32 9.46 9.38
CA ALA A 1088 -12.59 9.01 9.95
C ALA A 1088 -13.28 10.18 10.68
N ALA A 1089 -12.57 10.89 11.55
CA ALA A 1089 -13.08 12.08 12.24
C ALA A 1089 -13.60 13.16 11.26
N PHE A 1090 -12.84 13.44 10.19
CA PHE A 1090 -13.23 14.40 9.15
C PHE A 1090 -14.54 13.99 8.45
N ILE A 1091 -14.68 12.72 8.08
CA ILE A 1091 -15.86 12.21 7.37
C ILE A 1091 -17.10 12.22 8.26
N ILE A 1092 -16.96 11.75 9.51
CA ILE A 1092 -18.03 11.73 10.49
C ILE A 1092 -18.49 13.15 10.79
N GLY A 1093 -17.54 14.07 10.97
CA GLY A 1093 -17.81 15.47 11.23
C GLY A 1093 -18.56 16.16 10.09
N GLY A 1094 -18.13 15.93 8.86
CA GLY A 1094 -18.69 16.53 7.64
C GLY A 1094 -17.75 17.57 7.02
N ALA A 1095 -17.50 17.42 5.73
CA ALA A 1095 -16.55 18.27 5.01
C ALA A 1095 -16.98 19.75 5.05
N SER A 1096 -16.01 20.66 5.19
CA SER A 1096 -16.20 22.12 5.20
C SER A 1096 -17.04 22.68 6.34
N ASN A 1097 -17.07 21.96 7.46
CA ASN A 1097 -17.65 22.47 8.70
C ASN A 1097 -16.70 22.23 9.88
N ASN A 1098 -16.08 23.30 10.39
CA ASN A 1098 -15.17 23.20 11.54
C ASN A 1098 -15.90 22.71 12.80
N ARG A 1099 -17.19 23.00 12.97
CA ARG A 1099 -17.98 22.48 14.11
C ARG A 1099 -18.14 20.96 14.00
N GLY A 1100 -18.34 20.48 12.77
CA GLY A 1100 -18.34 19.06 12.45
C GLY A 1100 -17.04 18.38 12.84
N MET A 1101 -15.88 18.99 12.52
CA MET A 1101 -14.56 18.43 12.86
C MET A 1101 -14.39 18.18 14.36
N ILE A 1102 -14.89 19.08 15.21
CA ILE A 1102 -14.83 18.91 16.68
C ILE A 1102 -15.62 17.69 17.11
N VAL A 1103 -16.87 17.56 16.65
CA VAL A 1103 -17.74 16.42 16.99
C VAL A 1103 -17.14 15.12 16.46
N GLY A 1104 -16.63 15.11 15.22
CA GLY A 1104 -16.01 13.94 14.61
C GLY A 1104 -14.74 13.49 15.35
N ALA A 1105 -13.86 14.43 15.69
CA ALA A 1105 -12.65 14.14 16.47
C ALA A 1105 -13.00 13.61 17.87
N PHE A 1106 -14.03 14.17 18.51
CA PHE A 1106 -14.51 13.72 19.81
C PHE A 1106 -14.99 12.28 19.77
N ILE A 1107 -15.82 11.91 18.78
CA ILE A 1107 -16.31 10.55 18.63
C ILE A 1107 -15.15 9.56 18.46
N ILE A 1108 -14.17 9.88 17.61
CA ILE A 1108 -13.03 8.99 17.34
C ILE A 1108 -12.12 8.83 18.57
N VAL A 1109 -11.77 9.92 19.25
CA VAL A 1109 -10.89 9.87 20.43
C VAL A 1109 -11.56 9.16 21.61
N LEU A 1110 -12.84 9.41 21.83
CA LEU A 1110 -13.61 8.75 22.87
C LEU A 1110 -13.76 7.25 22.58
N MET A 1111 -13.99 6.87 21.33
CA MET A 1111 -13.98 5.47 20.92
C MET A 1111 -12.62 4.82 21.18
N GLU A 1112 -11.52 5.47 20.78
CA GLU A 1112 -10.16 4.98 21.07
C GLU A 1112 -9.94 4.76 22.56
N PHE A 1113 -10.41 5.67 23.40
CA PHE A 1113 -10.31 5.53 24.84
C PHE A 1113 -11.14 4.34 25.38
N VAL A 1114 -12.40 4.20 24.95
CA VAL A 1114 -13.27 3.09 25.36
C VAL A 1114 -12.64 1.74 25.02
N PHE A 1115 -12.01 1.62 23.85
CA PHE A 1115 -11.32 0.37 23.48
C PHE A 1115 -10.08 0.11 24.31
N ASN A 1116 -9.29 1.13 24.65
CA ASN A 1116 -8.16 0.93 25.55
C ASN A 1116 -8.61 0.47 26.94
N VAL A 1117 -9.78 0.93 27.42
CA VAL A 1117 -10.40 0.43 28.65
C VAL A 1117 -10.91 -1.00 28.49
N LEU A 1118 -11.51 -1.36 27.34
CA LEU A 1118 -11.93 -2.74 27.07
C LEU A 1118 -10.75 -3.71 27.03
N VAL A 1119 -9.62 -3.32 26.42
CA VAL A 1119 -8.37 -4.09 26.42
C VAL A 1119 -7.92 -4.35 27.87
N ALA A 1120 -7.85 -3.29 28.69
CA ALA A 1120 -7.49 -3.45 30.09
C ALA A 1120 -8.52 -4.30 30.86
N GLY A 1121 -9.81 -4.15 30.56
CA GLY A 1121 -10.90 -4.92 31.14
C GLY A 1121 -10.81 -6.42 30.90
N GLN A 1122 -10.08 -6.89 29.88
CA GLN A 1122 -9.88 -8.32 29.65
C GLN A 1122 -8.98 -8.98 30.72
N SER A 1123 -8.09 -8.22 31.37
CA SER A 1123 -7.07 -8.82 32.26
C SER A 1123 -7.56 -9.15 33.68
N SER A 1124 -8.61 -8.47 34.17
CA SER A 1124 -9.12 -8.67 35.53
C SER A 1124 -10.63 -8.38 35.62
N PRO A 1125 -11.40 -9.18 36.39
CA PRO A 1125 -12.82 -8.96 36.59
C PRO A 1125 -13.15 -7.67 37.35
N ASP A 1126 -12.20 -7.13 38.11
CA ASP A 1126 -12.39 -5.91 38.91
C ASP A 1126 -12.31 -4.63 38.06
N LEU A 1127 -11.90 -4.75 36.79
CA LEU A 1127 -11.74 -3.62 35.88
C LEU A 1127 -13.05 -3.27 35.17
N PRO A 1128 -13.29 -1.98 34.88
CA PRO A 1128 -14.51 -1.54 34.23
C PRO A 1128 -14.66 -2.13 32.82
N LEU A 1129 -15.90 -2.38 32.41
CA LEU A 1129 -16.28 -2.97 31.11
C LEU A 1129 -15.85 -4.43 30.89
N HIS A 1130 -15.34 -5.14 31.91
CA HIS A 1130 -14.97 -6.56 31.82
C HIS A 1130 -16.09 -7.44 31.22
N SER A 1131 -17.32 -7.31 31.70
CA SER A 1131 -18.47 -8.08 31.18
C SER A 1131 -18.82 -7.78 29.71
N THR A 1132 -18.47 -6.57 29.23
CA THR A 1132 -18.66 -6.21 27.82
C THR A 1132 -17.54 -6.80 26.97
N ALA A 1133 -16.30 -6.76 27.46
CA ALA A 1133 -15.17 -7.43 26.82
C ALA A 1133 -15.44 -8.93 26.68
N GLN A 1134 -15.86 -9.61 27.75
CA GLN A 1134 -16.23 -11.03 27.71
C GLN A 1134 -17.35 -11.37 26.72
N ARG A 1135 -18.35 -10.49 26.55
CA ARG A 1135 -19.41 -10.69 25.54
C ARG A 1135 -18.89 -10.58 24.12
N ILE A 1136 -17.95 -9.67 23.87
CA ILE A 1136 -17.30 -9.52 22.56
C ILE A 1136 -16.42 -10.74 22.30
N ASP A 1137 -15.64 -11.19 23.29
CA ASP A 1137 -14.83 -12.40 23.20
C ASP A 1137 -15.70 -13.63 22.92
N GLY A 1138 -16.79 -13.84 23.66
CA GLY A 1138 -17.70 -14.97 23.41
C GLY A 1138 -18.40 -14.91 22.05
N LEU A 1139 -18.72 -13.72 21.54
CA LEU A 1139 -19.27 -13.58 20.18
C LEU A 1139 -18.22 -13.91 19.12
N PHE A 1140 -16.97 -13.49 19.33
CA PHE A 1140 -15.87 -13.77 18.43
C PHE A 1140 -15.50 -15.27 18.45
N GLU A 1141 -15.44 -15.86 19.64
CA GLU A 1141 -15.26 -17.30 19.83
C GLU A 1141 -16.34 -18.08 19.09
N TRP A 1142 -17.62 -17.75 19.27
CA TRP A 1142 -18.73 -18.38 18.53
C TRP A 1142 -18.58 -18.26 17.01
N LEU A 1143 -18.16 -17.09 16.52
CA LEU A 1143 -17.95 -16.86 15.08
C LEU A 1143 -16.82 -17.74 14.50
N VAL A 1144 -15.83 -18.06 15.33
CA VAL A 1144 -14.63 -18.82 14.97
C VAL A 1144 -14.80 -20.33 15.14
N SER A 1145 -15.46 -20.77 16.20
CA SER A 1145 -15.65 -22.20 16.52
C SER A 1145 -16.91 -22.77 15.86
N SER A 1146 -18.05 -22.08 15.94
CA SER A 1146 -19.35 -22.55 15.45
C SER A 1146 -19.69 -22.05 14.03
N GLN A 1147 -18.77 -22.27 13.09
CA GLN A 1147 -18.85 -21.69 11.73
C GLN A 1147 -20.07 -22.17 10.93
N TRP A 1148 -20.52 -23.42 11.13
CA TRP A 1148 -21.73 -23.96 10.50
C TRP A 1148 -23.02 -23.32 11.04
N GLU A 1149 -23.06 -22.96 12.32
CA GLU A 1149 -24.19 -22.23 12.90
C GLU A 1149 -24.26 -20.81 12.33
N ALA A 1150 -23.12 -20.13 12.24
CA ALA A 1150 -23.02 -18.83 11.59
C ALA A 1150 -23.51 -18.90 10.13
N PHE A 1151 -23.09 -19.92 9.36
CA PHE A 1151 -23.57 -20.16 8.00
C PHE A 1151 -25.11 -20.27 7.93
N GLN A 1152 -25.74 -21.01 8.85
CA GLN A 1152 -27.19 -21.15 8.90
C GLN A 1152 -27.91 -19.82 9.17
N VAL A 1153 -27.36 -18.97 10.05
CA VAL A 1153 -27.90 -17.62 10.32
C VAL A 1153 -27.86 -16.76 9.05
N PHE A 1154 -26.74 -16.74 8.33
CA PHE A 1154 -26.63 -15.99 7.09
C PHE A 1154 -27.49 -16.56 5.97
N LEU A 1155 -27.69 -17.88 5.93
CA LEU A 1155 -28.58 -18.54 4.98
C LEU A 1155 -30.03 -18.13 5.23
N LEU A 1156 -30.45 -18.12 6.49
CA LEU A 1156 -31.77 -17.62 6.87
C LEU A 1156 -31.93 -16.16 6.49
N MET A 1157 -30.93 -15.31 6.72
CA MET A 1157 -30.96 -13.91 6.27
C MET A 1157 -31.05 -13.80 4.74
N ALA A 1158 -30.34 -14.64 3.98
CA ALA A 1158 -30.43 -14.65 2.52
C ALA A 1158 -31.83 -15.05 2.04
N LEU A 1159 -32.43 -16.08 2.66
CA LEU A 1159 -33.79 -16.54 2.38
C LEU A 1159 -34.82 -15.47 2.73
N VAL A 1160 -34.68 -14.78 3.86
CA VAL A 1160 -35.52 -13.63 4.24
C VAL A 1160 -35.35 -12.49 3.23
N GLY A 1161 -34.12 -12.18 2.83
CA GLY A 1161 -33.83 -11.18 1.80
C GLY A 1161 -34.49 -11.51 0.46
N PHE A 1162 -34.44 -12.77 0.06
CA PHE A 1162 -35.13 -13.30 -1.12
C PHE A 1162 -36.66 -13.20 -0.98
N ALA A 1163 -37.19 -13.57 0.18
CA ALA A 1163 -38.61 -13.54 0.50
C ALA A 1163 -39.20 -12.12 0.56
N ILE A 1164 -38.39 -11.11 0.93
CA ILE A 1164 -38.79 -9.70 0.98
C ILE A 1164 -38.39 -8.94 -0.30
N ARG A 1165 -37.67 -9.59 -1.24
CA ARG A 1165 -37.02 -8.93 -2.41
C ARG A 1165 -36.10 -7.77 -2.05
N SER A 1166 -35.57 -7.77 -0.83
CA SER A 1166 -34.54 -6.81 -0.46
C SER A 1166 -33.20 -7.31 -0.99
N GLN A 1167 -32.77 -6.74 -2.13
CA GLN A 1167 -31.46 -7.06 -2.72
C GLN A 1167 -30.33 -6.88 -1.71
N ARG A 1168 -30.42 -5.88 -0.82
CA ARG A 1168 -29.40 -5.63 0.20
C ARG A 1168 -29.28 -6.77 1.21
N ILE A 1169 -30.41 -7.24 1.75
CA ILE A 1169 -30.41 -8.33 2.74
C ILE A 1169 -29.99 -9.63 2.07
N LEU A 1170 -30.45 -9.86 0.83
CA LEU A 1170 -30.04 -11.01 0.04
C LEU A 1170 -28.54 -11.02 -0.23
N GLU A 1171 -27.96 -9.90 -0.64
CA GLU A 1171 -26.52 -9.78 -0.92
C GLU A 1171 -25.68 -9.97 0.35
N ILE A 1172 -26.11 -9.40 1.49
CA ILE A 1172 -25.41 -9.60 2.78
C ILE A 1172 -25.51 -11.07 3.22
N GLY A 1173 -26.70 -11.67 3.17
CA GLY A 1173 -26.92 -13.07 3.50
C GLY A 1173 -26.08 -14.00 2.61
N ALA A 1174 -26.16 -13.84 1.29
CA ALA A 1174 -25.42 -14.67 0.34
C ALA A 1174 -23.90 -14.52 0.48
N SER A 1175 -23.42 -13.30 0.77
CA SER A 1175 -21.99 -13.05 1.00
C SER A 1175 -21.52 -13.71 2.29
N GLY A 1176 -22.30 -13.61 3.38
CA GLY A 1176 -22.01 -14.29 4.64
C GLY A 1176 -22.04 -15.81 4.50
N CYS A 1177 -23.01 -16.37 3.77
CA CYS A 1177 -23.02 -17.80 3.44
C CYS A 1177 -21.75 -18.23 2.72
N ALA A 1178 -21.30 -17.47 1.72
CA ALA A 1178 -20.08 -17.81 0.98
C ALA A 1178 -18.84 -17.78 1.88
N ILE A 1179 -18.74 -16.79 2.77
CA ILE A 1179 -17.62 -16.65 3.71
C ILE A 1179 -17.63 -17.81 4.73
N PHE A 1180 -18.74 -18.03 5.43
CA PHE A 1180 -18.80 -19.05 6.48
C PHE A 1180 -18.81 -20.48 5.94
N ALA A 1181 -19.32 -20.71 4.73
CA ALA A 1181 -19.14 -22.01 4.06
C ALA A 1181 -17.67 -22.24 3.72
N PHE A 1182 -16.95 -21.22 3.24
CA PHE A 1182 -15.53 -21.32 2.99
C PHE A 1182 -14.76 -21.59 4.29
N THR A 1183 -14.97 -20.80 5.34
CA THR A 1183 -14.26 -21.04 6.61
C THR A 1183 -14.56 -22.43 7.14
N ALA A 1184 -15.83 -22.87 7.13
CA ALA A 1184 -16.22 -24.15 7.72
C ALA A 1184 -15.61 -25.36 7.00
N VAL A 1185 -15.28 -25.22 5.71
CA VAL A 1185 -14.65 -26.26 4.91
C VAL A 1185 -13.12 -26.23 5.03
N PHE A 1186 -12.52 -25.03 5.02
CA PHE A 1186 -11.06 -24.90 4.87
C PHE A 1186 -10.31 -24.60 6.18
N LEU A 1187 -10.98 -24.03 7.19
CA LEU A 1187 -10.39 -23.60 8.46
C LEU A 1187 -10.87 -24.50 9.60
N GLY A 1188 -10.22 -25.66 9.75
CA GLY A 1188 -10.47 -26.63 10.82
C GLY A 1188 -9.80 -26.27 12.16
N GLU A 1189 -9.78 -27.24 13.08
CA GLU A 1189 -9.23 -27.09 14.44
C GLU A 1189 -7.73 -26.73 14.42
N ARG A 1190 -7.00 -27.27 13.45
CA ARG A 1190 -5.58 -26.98 13.25
C ARG A 1190 -5.31 -25.49 13.05
N SER A 1191 -6.12 -24.82 12.23
CA SER A 1191 -5.99 -23.37 12.04
C SER A 1191 -6.18 -22.59 13.34
N ILE A 1192 -6.99 -23.10 14.28
CA ILE A 1192 -7.20 -22.45 15.57
C ILE A 1192 -5.95 -22.61 16.44
N ARG A 1193 -5.40 -23.83 16.55
CA ARG A 1193 -4.19 -24.09 17.34
C ARG A 1193 -2.97 -23.30 16.86
N GLU A 1194 -2.83 -23.11 15.55
CA GLU A 1194 -1.72 -22.35 14.94
C GLU A 1194 -1.91 -20.83 15.01
N SER A 1195 -3.16 -20.34 15.07
CA SER A 1195 -3.45 -18.89 15.08
C SER A 1195 -3.57 -18.31 16.49
N PHE A 1196 -3.91 -19.15 17.48
CA PHE A 1196 -4.16 -18.72 18.87
C PHE A 1196 -3.25 -19.47 19.83
N LEU A 1197 -2.58 -18.72 20.72
CA LEU A 1197 -1.69 -19.28 21.75
C LEU A 1197 -2.47 -20.27 22.63
N PHE A 1198 -1.97 -21.51 22.72
CA PHE A 1198 -2.59 -22.61 23.46
C PHE A 1198 -4.03 -22.97 23.04
N GLY A 1199 -4.50 -22.48 21.88
CA GLY A 1199 -5.87 -22.70 21.40
C GLY A 1199 -6.95 -21.87 22.10
N GLU A 1200 -6.59 -20.92 22.97
CA GLU A 1200 -7.56 -20.04 23.63
C GLU A 1200 -7.98 -18.90 22.70
N ILE A 1201 -9.26 -18.91 22.29
CA ILE A 1201 -9.79 -17.94 21.33
C ILE A 1201 -10.19 -16.67 22.08
N SER A 1202 -9.39 -15.61 21.94
CA SER A 1202 -9.71 -14.28 22.45
C SER A 1202 -9.67 -13.23 21.33
N ALA A 1203 -10.56 -12.25 21.38
CA ALA A 1203 -10.55 -11.15 20.43
C ALA A 1203 -9.60 -10.07 20.95
N ASP A 1204 -8.52 -9.81 20.23
CA ASP A 1204 -7.68 -8.65 20.53
C ASP A 1204 -8.47 -7.36 20.22
N MET A 1205 -8.84 -6.66 21.29
CA MET A 1205 -9.67 -5.46 21.27
C MET A 1205 -9.03 -4.32 20.46
N VAL A 1206 -7.70 -4.33 20.29
CA VAL A 1206 -6.99 -3.37 19.42
C VAL A 1206 -7.43 -3.55 17.96
N TYR A 1207 -7.66 -4.78 17.50
CA TYR A 1207 -8.11 -5.04 16.14
C TYR A 1207 -9.63 -4.89 15.99
N VAL A 1208 -10.41 -5.20 17.03
CA VAL A 1208 -11.86 -4.89 17.08
C VAL A 1208 -12.10 -3.39 16.93
N LYS A 1209 -11.29 -2.56 17.59
CA LYS A 1209 -11.29 -1.10 17.43
C LYS A 1209 -11.12 -0.71 15.97
N LEU A 1210 -10.09 -1.22 15.29
CA LEU A 1210 -9.81 -0.91 13.89
C LEU A 1210 -10.95 -1.36 12.94
N LEU A 1211 -11.55 -2.53 13.22
CA LEU A 1211 -12.71 -3.03 12.48
C LEU A 1211 -13.88 -2.05 12.57
N LEU A 1212 -14.18 -1.58 13.79
CA LEU A 1212 -15.26 -0.65 14.03
C LEU A 1212 -15.02 0.73 13.43
N VAL A 1213 -13.77 1.23 13.45
CA VAL A 1213 -13.40 2.46 12.71
C VAL A 1213 -13.78 2.32 11.24
N GLY A 1214 -13.37 1.22 10.59
CA GLY A 1214 -13.66 0.98 9.18
C GLY A 1214 -15.16 0.87 8.90
N CYS A 1215 -15.89 0.13 9.74
CA CYS A 1215 -17.35 -0.01 9.65
C CYS A 1215 -18.05 1.35 9.81
N LEU A 1216 -17.64 2.14 10.79
CA LEU A 1216 -18.21 3.45 11.10
C LEU A 1216 -17.95 4.43 9.95
N MET A 1217 -16.75 4.41 9.36
CA MET A 1217 -16.39 5.22 8.20
C MET A 1217 -17.27 4.88 6.98
N LEU A 1218 -17.47 3.60 6.68
CA LEU A 1218 -18.35 3.15 5.60
C LEU A 1218 -19.82 3.49 5.89
N PHE A 1219 -20.29 3.27 7.11
CA PHE A 1219 -21.67 3.58 7.51
C PHE A 1219 -21.95 5.07 7.40
N SER A 1220 -21.02 5.90 7.89
CA SER A 1220 -21.11 7.36 7.79
C SER A 1220 -21.24 7.80 6.34
N LEU A 1221 -20.37 7.35 5.45
CA LEU A 1221 -20.45 7.69 4.02
C LEU A 1221 -21.72 7.14 3.34
N LYS A 1222 -22.15 5.93 3.70
CA LYS A 1222 -23.28 5.26 3.07
C LYS A 1222 -24.60 5.89 3.46
N PHE A 1223 -24.79 6.28 4.72
CA PHE A 1223 -26.07 6.82 5.22
C PHE A 1223 -26.08 8.35 5.33
N ASN A 1224 -24.94 8.98 5.62
CA ASN A 1224 -24.82 10.41 5.77
C ASN A 1224 -23.60 10.96 5.00
N PRO A 1225 -23.64 10.98 3.66
CA PRO A 1225 -22.48 11.29 2.82
C PRO A 1225 -21.92 12.71 3.00
N LYS A 1226 -22.70 13.63 3.59
CA LYS A 1226 -22.25 14.99 3.92
C LYS A 1226 -21.70 15.12 5.35
N GLY A 1227 -21.68 14.04 6.13
CA GLY A 1227 -21.30 14.00 7.55
C GLY A 1227 -22.40 14.48 8.50
N LEU A 1228 -22.18 14.31 9.81
CA LEU A 1228 -23.15 14.65 10.87
C LEU A 1228 -23.54 16.14 10.84
N LEU A 1229 -22.57 17.02 10.63
CA LEU A 1229 -22.74 18.46 10.51
C LEU A 1229 -22.29 18.90 9.11
N PRO A 1230 -23.19 18.90 8.11
CA PRO A 1230 -22.84 19.27 6.74
C PRO A 1230 -22.41 20.74 6.64
N GLU A 1231 -21.80 21.09 5.51
CA GLU A 1231 -21.48 22.49 5.18
C GLU A 1231 -22.75 23.36 5.16
N VAL A 1232 -22.67 24.53 5.80
CA VAL A 1232 -23.73 25.54 5.74
C VAL A 1232 -23.51 26.42 4.51
N PRO A 1233 -24.44 26.44 3.53
CA PRO A 1233 -24.32 27.28 2.35
C PRO A 1233 -24.34 28.76 2.74
N ASN A 1234 -23.29 29.51 2.41
CA ASN A 1234 -23.27 30.95 2.66
C ASN A 1234 -23.87 31.67 1.46
N ARG A 1235 -25.16 32.03 1.54
CA ARG A 1235 -25.80 32.88 0.53
C ARG A 1235 -25.59 34.34 0.94
N PRO A 1236 -24.94 35.19 0.12
CA PRO A 1236 -24.87 36.62 0.43
C PRO A 1236 -26.28 37.16 0.58
N GLN A 1237 -26.51 37.99 1.60
CA GLN A 1237 -27.78 38.69 1.75
C GLN A 1237 -28.01 39.48 0.46
N ARG A 1238 -29.17 39.27 -0.18
CA ARG A 1238 -29.58 40.14 -1.29
C ARG A 1238 -29.54 41.57 -0.76
N PRO A 1239 -28.95 42.54 -1.49
CA PRO A 1239 -29.05 43.93 -1.10
C PRO A 1239 -30.54 44.27 -0.95
N ILE A 1240 -30.92 44.69 0.26
CA ILE A 1240 -32.27 45.16 0.56
C ILE A 1240 -32.32 46.57 -0.02
N GLY A 1241 -32.83 46.69 -1.24
CA GLY A 1241 -32.85 47.95 -1.98
C GLY A 1241 -33.27 47.71 -3.41
N GLY A 1242 -34.58 47.59 -3.60
CA GLY A 1242 -35.22 47.35 -4.88
C GLY A 1242 -36.68 46.99 -4.62
N ASP A 1243 -37.44 47.97 -4.13
CA ASP A 1243 -38.89 47.94 -4.27
C ASP A 1243 -39.18 47.83 -5.77
N CYS A 1244 -39.79 46.71 -6.19
CA CYS A 1244 -40.44 46.64 -7.49
C CYS A 1244 -41.76 47.43 -7.42
N SER A 1245 -41.66 48.75 -7.29
CA SER A 1245 -42.72 49.73 -7.56
C SER A 1245 -42.15 51.15 -7.51
N GLU A 1246 -41.55 51.58 -8.62
CA GLU A 1246 -41.72 52.91 -9.24
C GLU A 1246 -41.11 52.90 -10.65
#